data_AF-A0A937DG40-F1
#
_entry.id   AF-A0A937DG40-F1
#
_cell.length_a   1.000
_cell.length_b   1.000
_cell.length_c   1.000
_cell.angle_alpha   90.00
_cell.angle_beta   90.00
_cell.angle_gamma   90.00
#
_symmetry.space_group_name_H-M   'P 1'
#
loop_
_entity.id
_entity.type
_entity.pdbx_description
1 polymer ?
#
loop_
_entity_poly.entity_id
_entity_poly.type
_entity_poly.pdbx_seq_one_letter_code
_entity_poly.pdbx_strand_id
1 'polypeptide(L)'
;MRKILLFIFLSTFIFKASALNQEHLYMGDSSLILFESFGKKGIKNSRGEILLPAKFEALSWESNPNSIKLPLIPYKKNGHWGMFSKDFEEITPAKYTRLIPFTNELLVAGIRGKYSQTNFYGLIDLNGKMEVEFTFRNLIPAGEFLIAASRSDNKIKYGVLDEKGKAIIPFEYFQINYLGHDVFALTNYEGEKELINIANIKTPILTELDSATAFKDGVSVVFSKGRQGLLNTEGKLLLPIAYKKISYNDGKVLEVTPMDQWIVFDQSGEKILNEKADSIYFLNEDSLSLIFQCHSFVSDINLNKVSKAYSGKIVQSFGNLFIVQSKAGNYLISKESTEQKEQLGRIIEMNENFLITQQKKYGGQFYSIRNKQGKVIKVDGFELFDHSVHAQVEGYWGIYNTELEPLVNPLYDEIYTDKHSNFIVSFRSKYGVIDSLEQWVIPPHYKAIELIEENIYWAVTPYLKELIITPEITKEADLHYLIKGKHVIETNISGEVRLVSHKGEPIMEYTKGDYYDSNRQGVLIKDENSLKYFNGYGDFRFKVSGYDSIGLTTDSFLPVFKDGAYGFIDFNGKLRIANRYTSVKLFSDDYAAVQIGENWGYVNDEEFLKIQPYYDFAASFKSGVAVVSQNGKFGLINKLGEVVIEMRYDSIVEQGDYYLLKEKSKWGLATANGSIIRYPTYTSIEIIENYILLERYNQYELIDKTGTSILPEKYDAIYFDESLGYLLTKQQSRKKLVFITDLISGKYP
;
A
#
# COMPACT_ATOMS: atom_id res chain seq x y z
N MET A 1 38.86 30.98 -10.75
CA MET A 1 38.89 29.57 -10.31
C MET A 1 37.97 29.39 -9.10
N ARG A 2 36.68 29.33 -9.40
CA ARG A 2 35.50 29.03 -8.58
C ARG A 2 34.31 29.31 -9.52
N LYS A 3 33.29 28.45 -9.48
CA LYS A 3 31.99 28.48 -10.20
C LYS A 3 31.99 27.96 -11.66
N ILE A 4 30.87 27.29 -11.95
CA ILE A 4 30.36 26.73 -13.22
C ILE A 4 30.63 25.23 -13.38
N LEU A 5 29.60 24.42 -13.12
CA LEU A 5 29.14 23.21 -13.85
C LEU A 5 28.33 22.31 -12.88
N LEU A 6 27.00 22.33 -13.01
CA LEU A 6 26.18 21.11 -13.15
C LEU A 6 24.75 21.52 -13.51
N PHE A 7 24.51 21.59 -14.81
CA PHE A 7 23.20 21.43 -15.46
C PHE A 7 23.19 19.99 -16.00
N ILE A 8 22.00 19.42 -16.18
CA ILE A 8 21.70 18.07 -16.73
C ILE A 8 21.55 16.99 -15.65
N PHE A 9 20.30 16.70 -15.27
CA PHE A 9 19.63 15.42 -15.51
C PHE A 9 18.19 15.52 -14.97
N LEU A 10 17.22 15.56 -15.88
CA LEU A 10 15.79 15.56 -15.57
C LEU A 10 15.07 14.82 -16.69
N SER A 11 14.92 13.51 -16.54
CA SER A 11 13.89 12.72 -17.23
C SER A 11 13.95 11.28 -16.73
N THR A 12 12.93 10.88 -15.96
CA THR A 12 12.21 9.58 -15.99
C THR A 12 11.54 9.42 -14.64
N PHE A 13 10.21 9.50 -14.61
CA PHE A 13 9.33 8.67 -13.76
C PHE A 13 7.89 9.11 -14.02
N ILE A 14 7.23 8.43 -14.96
CA ILE A 14 5.78 8.36 -15.09
C ILE A 14 5.43 6.88 -14.93
N PHE A 15 4.79 6.51 -13.82
CA PHE A 15 3.65 5.58 -13.69
C PHE A 15 3.57 5.01 -12.26
N LYS A 16 2.63 5.52 -11.47
CA LYS A 16 1.54 4.75 -10.81
C LYS A 16 0.73 5.70 -9.93
N ALA A 17 -0.32 6.28 -10.51
CA ALA A 17 -1.42 6.87 -9.77
C ALA A 17 -2.55 5.83 -9.72
N SER A 18 -2.79 5.28 -8.53
CA SER A 18 -4.06 4.67 -8.16
C SER A 18 -4.14 4.48 -6.64
N ALA A 19 -4.67 5.46 -5.91
CA ALA A 19 -5.40 5.26 -4.66
C ALA A 19 -6.12 6.57 -4.27
N LEU A 20 -7.45 6.59 -4.39
CA LEU A 20 -8.32 7.70 -3.99
C LEU A 20 -8.38 7.84 -2.45
N ASN A 21 -8.49 9.08 -1.93
CA ASN A 21 -8.96 9.34 -0.57
C ASN A 21 -10.41 8.85 -0.42
N GLN A 22 -10.62 7.85 0.44
CA GLN A 22 -11.95 7.39 0.81
C GLN A 22 -12.49 8.27 1.94
N GLU A 23 -13.63 8.94 1.71
CA GLU A 23 -14.48 9.39 2.81
C GLU A 23 -15.02 8.15 3.52
N HIS A 24 -14.73 8.02 4.81
CA HIS A 24 -15.18 6.87 5.58
C HIS A 24 -16.54 7.16 6.20
N LEU A 25 -17.54 6.35 5.82
CA LEU A 25 -18.85 6.32 6.48
C LEU A 25 -18.65 6.11 7.98
N TYR A 26 -19.22 6.99 8.80
CA TYR A 26 -19.07 6.86 10.24
C TYR A 26 -19.94 5.72 10.77
N MET A 27 -19.31 4.68 11.34
CA MET A 27 -19.97 3.45 11.82
C MET A 27 -20.89 2.75 10.78
N GLY A 28 -20.64 2.97 9.48
CA GLY A 28 -21.43 2.40 8.39
C GLY A 28 -22.73 3.13 8.09
N ASP A 29 -22.97 4.31 8.68
CA ASP A 29 -24.08 5.19 8.31
C ASP A 29 -23.63 6.14 7.20
N SER A 30 -24.27 6.05 6.03
CA SER A 30 -23.96 6.88 4.87
C SER A 30 -24.44 8.33 4.98
N SER A 31 -25.24 8.64 6.00
CA SER A 31 -25.71 9.99 6.30
C SER A 31 -24.75 10.77 7.20
N LEU A 32 -23.80 10.10 7.86
CA LEU A 32 -22.85 10.70 8.80
C LEU A 32 -21.41 10.60 8.29
N ILE A 33 -20.77 11.76 8.16
CA ILE A 33 -19.41 11.89 7.65
C ILE A 33 -18.52 12.33 8.81
N LEU A 34 -17.56 11.47 9.17
CA LEU A 34 -16.47 11.84 10.07
C LEU A 34 -15.56 12.82 9.35
N PHE A 35 -15.29 13.96 9.97
CA PHE A 35 -14.35 14.95 9.43
C PHE A 35 -13.33 15.34 10.50
N GLU A 36 -12.17 15.82 10.07
CA GLU A 36 -11.08 16.21 10.95
C GLU A 36 -10.63 17.63 10.63
N SER A 37 -10.47 18.46 11.66
CA SER A 37 -10.06 19.86 11.59
C SER A 37 -9.05 20.13 12.71
N PHE A 38 -7.87 20.69 12.38
CA PHE A 38 -6.79 20.98 13.34
C PHE A 38 -6.36 19.78 14.21
N GLY A 39 -6.33 18.57 13.65
CA GLY A 39 -6.00 17.33 14.39
C GLY A 39 -7.06 16.91 15.42
N LYS A 40 -8.27 17.50 15.33
CA LYS A 40 -9.43 17.15 16.13
C LYS A 40 -10.56 16.68 15.23
N LYS A 41 -11.28 15.65 15.64
CA LYS A 41 -12.35 15.00 14.90
C LYS A 41 -13.71 15.60 15.26
N GLY A 42 -14.59 15.69 14.28
CA GLY A 42 -15.99 16.14 14.35
C GLY A 42 -16.89 15.25 13.47
N ILE A 43 -18.21 15.41 13.57
CA ILE A 43 -19.20 14.70 12.74
C ILE A 43 -20.10 15.72 12.05
N LYS A 44 -20.35 15.53 10.75
CA LYS A 44 -21.29 16.31 9.95
C LYS A 44 -22.25 15.38 9.20
N ASN A 45 -23.41 15.87 8.80
CA ASN A 45 -24.29 15.10 7.91
C ASN A 45 -23.86 15.17 6.44
N SER A 46 -24.52 14.39 5.59
CA SER A 46 -24.30 14.37 4.13
C SER A 46 -24.59 15.69 3.41
N ARG A 47 -25.29 16.63 4.06
CA ARG A 47 -25.53 18.00 3.57
C ARG A 47 -24.44 18.99 4.03
N GLY A 48 -23.48 18.52 4.83
CA GLY A 48 -22.37 19.32 5.35
C GLY A 48 -22.67 20.08 6.66
N GLU A 49 -23.83 19.89 7.27
CA GLU A 49 -24.16 20.52 8.56
C GLU A 49 -23.38 19.84 9.68
N ILE A 50 -22.68 20.64 10.49
CA ILE A 50 -21.85 20.15 11.60
C ILE A 50 -22.75 19.75 12.77
N LEU A 51 -22.73 18.46 13.11
CA LEU A 51 -23.48 17.87 14.23
C LEU A 51 -22.61 17.83 15.50
N LEU A 52 -21.34 17.47 15.34
CA LEU A 52 -20.31 17.63 16.39
C LEU A 52 -19.14 18.43 15.83
N PRO A 53 -18.74 19.53 16.49
CA PRO A 53 -17.60 20.31 16.05
C PRO A 53 -16.31 19.53 16.25
N ALA A 54 -15.33 19.79 15.40
CA ALA A 54 -14.00 19.19 15.46
C ALA A 54 -13.21 19.65 16.70
N LYS A 55 -13.47 19.02 17.86
CA LYS A 55 -12.87 19.33 19.17
C LYS A 55 -12.33 18.11 19.91
N PHE A 56 -12.41 16.93 19.29
CA PHE A 56 -12.13 15.65 19.94
C PHE A 56 -10.86 15.00 19.36
N GLU A 57 -10.00 14.41 20.19
CA GLU A 57 -8.81 13.66 19.75
C GLU A 57 -9.19 12.36 19.01
N ALA A 58 -10.32 11.77 19.38
CA ALA A 58 -10.89 10.59 18.74
C ALA A 58 -12.42 10.66 18.82
N LEU A 59 -13.08 10.08 17.82
CA LEU A 59 -14.53 9.86 17.79
C LEU A 59 -14.86 8.39 17.51
N SER A 60 -13.95 7.48 17.82
CA SER A 60 -14.08 6.04 17.58
C SER A 60 -13.55 5.30 18.81
N TRP A 61 -13.98 4.04 19.00
CA TRP A 61 -13.50 3.20 20.10
C TRP A 61 -11.97 3.02 20.08
N GLU A 62 -11.37 2.89 21.27
CA GLU A 62 -9.90 2.76 21.46
C GLU A 62 -9.33 1.45 20.87
N SER A 63 -10.18 0.43 20.79
CA SER A 63 -9.91 -0.88 20.17
C SER A 63 -11.23 -1.36 19.62
N ASN A 64 -11.30 -1.82 18.37
CA ASN A 64 -12.53 -2.30 17.75
C ASN A 64 -12.84 -3.73 18.26
N PRO A 65 -13.67 -3.92 19.31
CA PRO A 65 -13.84 -5.21 19.93
C PRO A 65 -15.05 -5.87 19.28
N ASN A 66 -14.82 -6.92 18.49
CA ASN A 66 -15.83 -7.96 18.24
C ASN A 66 -17.23 -7.48 17.83
N SER A 67 -17.35 -6.62 16.83
CA SER A 67 -18.61 -6.33 16.12
C SER A 67 -19.77 -5.71 16.93
N ILE A 68 -19.57 -5.26 18.18
CA ILE A 68 -20.64 -4.63 18.98
C ILE A 68 -20.87 -3.19 18.51
N LYS A 69 -22.01 -2.97 17.83
CA LYS A 69 -22.48 -1.63 17.42
C LYS A 69 -23.38 -1.04 18.50
N LEU A 70 -22.84 -0.16 19.32
CA LEU A 70 -23.62 0.60 20.31
C LEU A 70 -24.19 1.88 19.70
N PRO A 71 -25.38 2.35 20.14
CA PRO A 71 -25.98 3.62 19.71
C PRO A 71 -25.31 4.84 20.37
N LEU A 72 -23.99 4.80 20.53
CA LEU A 72 -23.18 5.77 21.24
C LEU A 72 -22.02 6.23 20.38
N ILE A 73 -21.63 7.50 20.56
CA ILE A 73 -20.48 8.11 19.90
C ILE A 73 -19.41 8.32 20.98
N PRO A 74 -18.42 7.43 21.10
CA PRO A 74 -17.33 7.63 22.04
C PRO A 74 -16.47 8.80 21.57
N TYR A 75 -16.00 9.62 22.50
CA TYR A 75 -15.11 10.72 22.16
C TYR A 75 -13.93 10.82 23.14
N LYS A 76 -12.78 11.25 22.64
CA LYS A 76 -11.59 11.51 23.47
C LYS A 76 -11.29 13.01 23.50
N LYS A 77 -11.04 13.58 24.67
CA LYS A 77 -10.68 14.98 24.86
C LYS A 77 -9.74 15.12 26.04
N ASN A 78 -8.61 15.81 25.85
CA ASN A 78 -7.56 15.98 26.86
C ASN A 78 -7.07 14.64 27.44
N GLY A 79 -6.90 13.63 26.58
CA GLY A 79 -6.46 12.30 26.97
C GLY A 79 -7.51 11.42 27.66
N HIS A 80 -8.74 11.91 27.89
CA HIS A 80 -9.81 11.17 28.58
C HIS A 80 -11.01 10.93 27.64
N TRP A 81 -11.71 9.84 27.88
CA TRP A 81 -12.88 9.38 27.13
C TRP A 81 -14.19 9.86 27.77
N GLY A 82 -15.13 10.22 26.91
CA GLY A 82 -16.54 10.51 27.20
C GLY A 82 -17.42 9.91 26.09
N MET A 83 -18.72 10.21 26.12
CA MET A 83 -19.68 9.66 25.15
C MET A 83 -20.83 10.63 24.87
N PHE A 84 -21.25 10.66 23.61
CA PHE A 84 -22.50 11.27 23.17
C PHE A 84 -23.52 10.17 22.81
N SER A 85 -24.80 10.53 22.86
CA SER A 85 -25.88 9.75 22.24
C SER A 85 -25.77 9.81 20.71
N LYS A 86 -26.54 8.96 20.01
CA LYS A 86 -26.71 9.03 18.55
C LYS A 86 -27.26 10.39 18.06
N ASP A 87 -27.97 11.10 18.94
CA ASP A 87 -28.57 12.42 18.67
C ASP A 87 -27.61 13.56 19.08
N PHE A 88 -26.34 13.22 19.33
CA PHE A 88 -25.25 14.14 19.68
C PHE A 88 -25.40 14.86 21.02
N GLU A 89 -26.23 14.33 21.92
CA GLU A 89 -26.36 14.82 23.29
C GLU A 89 -25.25 14.23 24.17
N GLU A 90 -24.60 15.07 24.98
CA GLU A 90 -23.50 14.61 25.84
C GLU A 90 -24.05 13.77 27.00
N ILE A 91 -23.70 12.48 27.02
CA ILE A 91 -24.11 11.56 28.08
C ILE A 91 -23.10 11.63 29.24
N THR A 92 -21.80 11.56 28.92
CA THR A 92 -20.76 11.75 29.92
C THR A 92 -19.62 12.64 29.42
N PRO A 93 -19.08 13.52 30.29
CA PRO A 93 -17.88 14.27 29.97
C PRO A 93 -16.66 13.36 29.83
N ALA A 94 -15.64 13.85 29.11
CA ALA A 94 -14.32 13.22 29.01
C ALA A 94 -13.63 13.12 30.38
N LYS A 95 -13.91 12.04 31.10
CA LYS A 95 -13.39 11.77 32.45
C LYS A 95 -12.79 10.37 32.60
N TYR A 96 -13.03 9.48 31.64
CA TYR A 96 -12.57 8.10 31.72
C TYR A 96 -11.18 7.95 31.12
N THR A 97 -10.27 7.21 31.75
CA THR A 97 -8.95 6.91 31.19
C THR A 97 -9.01 5.84 30.09
N ARG A 98 -10.10 5.06 30.06
CA ARG A 98 -10.35 3.98 29.10
C ARG A 98 -11.86 3.78 28.97
N LEU A 99 -12.34 3.47 27.76
CA LEU A 99 -13.74 3.14 27.51
C LEU A 99 -13.86 2.06 26.44
N ILE A 100 -14.43 0.90 26.78
CA ILE A 100 -14.51 -0.27 25.89
C ILE A 100 -15.92 -0.90 25.98
N PRO A 101 -16.59 -1.16 24.83
CA PRO A 101 -17.83 -1.94 24.78
C PRO A 101 -17.64 -3.34 25.36
N PHE A 102 -18.56 -3.76 26.23
CA PHE A 102 -18.56 -5.11 26.81
C PHE A 102 -19.81 -5.89 26.40
N THR A 103 -21.01 -5.33 26.63
CA THR A 103 -22.28 -5.87 26.14
C THR A 103 -23.03 -4.79 25.37
N ASN A 104 -24.24 -5.11 24.90
CA ASN A 104 -25.13 -4.10 24.32
C ASN A 104 -25.62 -3.05 25.34
N GLU A 105 -25.36 -3.25 26.63
CA GLU A 105 -25.87 -2.41 27.72
C GLU A 105 -24.75 -1.84 28.61
N LEU A 106 -23.56 -2.47 28.62
CA LEU A 106 -22.48 -2.18 29.55
C LEU A 106 -21.16 -1.85 28.85
N LEU A 107 -20.41 -0.95 29.49
CA LEU A 107 -19.10 -0.49 29.07
C LEU A 107 -18.09 -0.73 30.20
N VAL A 108 -16.90 -1.20 29.86
CA VAL A 108 -15.73 -1.14 30.74
C VAL A 108 -15.20 0.29 30.72
N ALA A 109 -15.16 0.93 31.88
CA ALA A 109 -14.63 2.26 32.04
C ALA A 109 -13.44 2.27 33.02
N GLY A 110 -12.46 3.12 32.76
CA GLY A 110 -11.34 3.39 33.66
C GLY A 110 -11.39 4.80 34.22
N ILE A 111 -10.97 5.01 35.46
CA ILE A 111 -10.78 6.33 36.07
C ILE A 111 -9.41 6.39 36.76
N ARG A 112 -8.88 7.60 36.92
CA ARG A 112 -7.65 7.83 37.68
C ARG A 112 -7.97 8.01 39.17
N GLY A 113 -7.16 7.39 40.03
CA GLY A 113 -7.32 7.52 41.48
C GLY A 113 -7.18 8.97 41.97
N LYS A 114 -8.01 9.38 42.93
CA LYS A 114 -8.09 10.75 43.45
C LYS A 114 -6.75 11.30 43.96
N TYR A 115 -5.88 10.44 44.49
CA TYR A 115 -4.57 10.80 45.04
C TYR A 115 -3.44 9.90 44.50
N SER A 116 -3.64 9.22 43.38
CA SER A 116 -2.63 8.34 42.79
C SER A 116 -2.57 8.44 41.27
N GLN A 117 -1.41 8.06 40.73
CA GLN A 117 -1.24 7.87 39.28
C GLN A 117 -1.89 6.56 38.79
N THR A 118 -2.55 5.80 39.68
CA THR A 118 -3.08 4.49 39.33
C THR A 118 -4.48 4.60 38.75
N ASN A 119 -4.73 3.84 37.70
CA ASN A 119 -6.06 3.68 37.12
C ASN A 119 -6.83 2.58 37.86
N PHE A 120 -8.14 2.80 37.96
CA PHE A 120 -9.09 1.85 38.48
C PHE A 120 -10.20 1.65 37.46
N TYR A 121 -10.69 0.42 37.33
CA TYR A 121 -11.65 0.02 36.31
C TYR A 121 -12.91 -0.53 36.95
N GLY A 122 -14.05 -0.28 36.29
CA GLY A 122 -15.39 -0.71 36.69
C GLY A 122 -16.32 -0.78 35.48
N LEU A 123 -17.61 -1.04 35.72
CA LEU A 123 -18.64 -1.06 34.67
C LEU A 123 -19.58 0.12 34.82
N ILE A 124 -19.94 0.69 33.68
CA ILE A 124 -20.99 1.69 33.56
C ILE A 124 -22.02 1.25 32.53
N ASP A 125 -23.27 1.66 32.71
CA ASP A 125 -24.30 1.54 31.68
C ASP A 125 -24.08 2.54 30.53
N LEU A 126 -24.92 2.45 29.50
CA LEU A 126 -24.87 3.38 28.35
C LEU A 126 -25.18 4.83 28.70
N ASN A 127 -25.76 5.11 29.88
CA ASN A 127 -26.03 6.46 30.38
C ASN A 127 -24.88 6.97 31.28
N GLY A 128 -23.82 6.18 31.45
CA GLY A 128 -22.69 6.50 32.32
C GLY A 128 -22.94 6.32 33.81
N LYS A 129 -24.04 5.68 34.19
CA LYS A 129 -24.31 5.26 35.57
C LYS A 129 -23.43 4.06 35.91
N MET A 130 -22.79 4.10 37.07
CA MET A 130 -21.93 3.03 37.55
C MET A 130 -22.77 1.82 37.99
N GLU A 131 -22.48 0.67 37.39
CA GLU A 131 -23.08 -0.63 37.71
C GLU A 131 -22.12 -1.50 38.53
N VAL A 132 -20.81 -1.41 38.25
CA VAL A 132 -19.75 -2.05 39.04
C VAL A 132 -18.71 -1.01 39.43
N GLU A 133 -18.37 -0.95 40.72
CA GLU A 133 -17.46 0.05 41.27
C GLU A 133 -16.07 0.02 40.62
N PHE A 134 -15.43 1.20 40.53
CA PHE A 134 -14.07 1.36 40.02
C PHE A 134 -13.02 0.90 41.04
N THR A 135 -12.92 -0.40 41.28
CA THR A 135 -12.01 -0.99 42.27
C THR A 135 -10.90 -1.84 41.65
N PHE A 136 -11.04 -2.26 40.39
CA PHE A 136 -10.11 -3.20 39.76
C PHE A 136 -8.89 -2.50 39.17
N ARG A 137 -7.73 -3.14 39.21
CA ARG A 137 -6.48 -2.65 38.59
C ARG A 137 -6.46 -2.82 37.08
N ASN A 138 -7.24 -3.77 36.58
CA ASN A 138 -7.44 -4.01 35.17
C ASN A 138 -8.78 -4.73 34.99
N LEU A 139 -9.46 -4.48 33.88
CA LEU A 139 -10.73 -5.11 33.54
C LEU A 139 -10.78 -5.26 32.01
N ILE A 140 -10.90 -6.50 31.51
CA ILE A 140 -10.80 -6.82 30.09
C ILE A 140 -11.99 -7.71 29.68
N PRO A 141 -12.77 -7.32 28.65
CA PRO A 141 -13.79 -8.19 28.05
C PRO A 141 -13.22 -9.52 27.53
N ALA A 142 -13.91 -10.62 27.82
CA ALA A 142 -13.57 -11.98 27.46
C ALA A 142 -14.84 -12.79 27.19
N GLY A 143 -15.38 -12.68 25.97
CA GLY A 143 -16.71 -13.21 25.66
C GLY A 143 -17.80 -12.45 26.43
N GLU A 144 -18.70 -13.15 27.08
CA GLU A 144 -19.74 -12.59 27.97
C GLU A 144 -19.22 -12.31 29.40
N PHE A 145 -17.90 -12.43 29.62
CA PHE A 145 -17.29 -12.30 30.94
C PHE A 145 -16.19 -11.23 30.96
N LEU A 146 -15.69 -10.94 32.16
CA LEU A 146 -14.63 -9.97 32.37
C LEU A 146 -13.46 -10.59 33.13
N ILE A 147 -12.27 -10.53 32.54
CA ILE A 147 -11.04 -10.83 33.27
C ILE A 147 -10.67 -9.59 34.08
N ALA A 148 -10.68 -9.73 35.41
CA ALA A 148 -10.41 -8.66 36.35
C ALA A 148 -9.11 -8.91 37.09
N ALA A 149 -8.36 -7.85 37.35
CA ALA A 149 -7.18 -7.88 38.22
C ALA A 149 -7.45 -7.05 39.48
N SER A 150 -7.20 -7.63 40.65
CA SER A 150 -7.31 -6.94 41.93
C SER A 150 -6.00 -7.06 42.72
N ARG A 151 -5.73 -6.10 43.60
CA ARG A 151 -4.55 -6.16 44.47
C ARG A 151 -4.97 -6.61 45.87
N SER A 152 -4.49 -7.77 46.29
CA SER A 152 -4.63 -8.31 47.65
C SER A 152 -3.28 -8.85 48.12
N ASP A 153 -2.96 -8.69 49.40
CA ASP A 153 -1.74 -9.25 50.02
C ASP A 153 -0.43 -8.84 49.29
N ASN A 154 -0.37 -7.59 48.80
CA ASN A 154 0.72 -7.07 47.97
C ASN A 154 0.96 -7.80 46.63
N LYS A 155 0.05 -8.69 46.21
CA LYS A 155 0.09 -9.36 44.91
C LYS A 155 -1.07 -8.88 44.03
N ILE A 156 -0.87 -8.91 42.72
CA ILE A 156 -1.97 -8.76 41.75
C ILE A 156 -2.52 -10.16 41.53
N LYS A 157 -3.79 -10.36 41.88
CA LYS A 157 -4.54 -11.60 41.67
C LYS A 157 -5.57 -11.37 40.57
N TYR A 158 -5.74 -12.36 39.69
CA TYR A 158 -6.69 -12.34 38.59
C TYR A 158 -7.88 -13.25 38.91
N GLY A 159 -9.06 -12.81 38.49
CA GLY A 159 -10.32 -13.56 38.55
C GLY A 159 -11.18 -13.27 37.33
N VAL A 160 -12.31 -13.97 37.20
CA VAL A 160 -13.30 -13.75 36.13
C VAL A 160 -14.61 -13.32 36.78
N LEU A 161 -15.17 -12.23 36.28
CA LEU A 161 -16.43 -11.66 36.74
C LEU A 161 -17.55 -11.88 35.71
N ASP A 162 -18.79 -11.97 36.21
CA ASP A 162 -19.98 -11.77 35.39
C ASP A 162 -20.25 -10.28 35.12
N GLU A 163 -21.29 -10.00 34.35
CA GLU A 163 -21.75 -8.64 34.03
C GLU A 163 -22.20 -7.82 35.26
N LYS A 164 -22.51 -8.48 36.37
CA LYS A 164 -22.90 -7.84 37.65
C LYS A 164 -21.69 -7.62 38.56
N GLY A 165 -20.47 -7.89 38.06
CA GLY A 165 -19.23 -7.77 38.82
C GLY A 165 -19.03 -8.86 39.87
N LYS A 166 -19.84 -9.93 39.86
CA LYS A 166 -19.68 -11.06 40.77
C LYS A 166 -18.59 -11.98 40.24
N ALA A 167 -17.66 -12.36 41.12
CA ALA A 167 -16.60 -13.31 40.78
C ALA A 167 -17.19 -14.70 40.49
N ILE A 168 -17.05 -15.14 39.25
CA ILE A 168 -17.30 -16.52 38.81
C ILE A 168 -16.06 -17.37 39.07
N ILE A 169 -14.88 -16.87 38.68
CA ILE A 169 -13.59 -17.44 39.06
C ILE A 169 -12.97 -16.52 40.12
N PRO A 170 -12.61 -17.04 41.31
CA PRO A 170 -12.10 -16.23 42.41
C PRO A 170 -10.75 -15.58 42.07
N PHE A 171 -10.45 -14.46 42.75
CA PHE A 171 -9.20 -13.71 42.58
C PHE A 171 -8.04 -14.42 43.29
N GLU A 172 -7.59 -15.55 42.74
CA GLU A 172 -6.55 -16.39 43.32
C GLU A 172 -5.40 -16.67 42.35
N TYR A 173 -5.55 -16.31 41.08
CA TYR A 173 -4.63 -16.68 40.01
C TYR A 173 -3.60 -15.61 39.70
N PHE A 174 -2.42 -16.02 39.25
CA PHE A 174 -1.36 -15.13 38.78
C PHE A 174 -1.68 -14.55 37.40
N GLN A 175 -2.30 -15.34 36.53
CA GLN A 175 -2.70 -14.94 35.18
C GLN A 175 -3.92 -15.73 34.71
N ILE A 176 -4.78 -15.09 33.92
CA ILE A 176 -5.92 -15.71 33.26
C ILE A 176 -5.92 -15.25 31.79
N ASN A 177 -6.02 -16.20 30.85
CA ASN A 177 -6.15 -15.92 29.42
C ASN A 177 -7.46 -16.52 28.90
N TYR A 178 -8.24 -15.74 28.15
CA TYR A 178 -9.43 -16.23 27.46
C TYR A 178 -9.04 -16.89 26.14
N LEU A 179 -9.49 -18.12 25.90
CA LEU A 179 -9.18 -18.86 24.68
C LEU A 179 -10.31 -18.80 23.65
N GLY A 180 -11.51 -18.36 24.02
CA GLY A 180 -12.73 -18.47 23.20
C GLY A 180 -13.67 -19.55 23.72
N HIS A 181 -14.94 -19.52 23.29
CA HIS A 181 -15.98 -20.51 23.64
C HIS A 181 -16.09 -20.79 25.14
N ASP A 182 -16.04 -19.74 25.97
CA ASP A 182 -16.17 -19.83 27.43
C ASP A 182 -15.06 -20.61 28.14
N VAL A 183 -13.94 -20.86 27.45
CA VAL A 183 -12.76 -21.55 28.00
C VAL A 183 -11.67 -20.56 28.41
N PHE A 184 -11.14 -20.75 29.61
CA PHE A 184 -10.09 -19.94 30.20
C PHE A 184 -8.89 -20.79 30.60
N ALA A 185 -7.69 -20.30 30.30
CA ALA A 185 -6.44 -20.83 30.81
C ALA A 185 -6.03 -20.06 32.07
N LEU A 186 -6.05 -20.72 33.23
CA LEU A 186 -5.68 -20.15 34.51
C LEU A 186 -4.25 -20.56 34.86
N THR A 187 -3.47 -19.66 35.42
CA THR A 187 -2.10 -19.92 35.89
C THR A 187 -2.00 -19.52 37.35
N ASN A 188 -1.63 -20.45 38.23
CA ASN A 188 -1.44 -20.16 39.65
C ASN A 188 -0.05 -19.55 39.92
N TYR A 189 0.25 -19.24 41.18
CA TYR A 189 1.53 -18.65 41.57
C TYR A 189 2.71 -19.63 41.57
N GLU A 190 2.46 -20.93 41.48
CA GLU A 190 3.47 -21.97 41.31
C GLU A 190 3.80 -22.19 39.82
N GLY A 191 3.06 -21.53 38.92
CA GLY A 191 3.21 -21.65 37.47
C GLY A 191 2.42 -22.81 36.86
N GLU A 192 1.66 -23.54 37.67
CA GLU A 192 0.79 -24.61 37.19
C GLU A 192 -0.38 -24.01 36.44
N LYS A 193 -0.75 -24.65 35.32
CA LYS A 193 -1.83 -24.19 34.45
C LYS A 193 -2.94 -25.21 34.35
N GLU A 194 -4.16 -24.69 34.38
CA GLU A 194 -5.39 -25.44 34.20
C GLU A 194 -6.29 -24.77 33.15
N LEU A 195 -7.06 -25.58 32.43
CA LEU A 195 -8.10 -25.11 31.54
C LEU A 195 -9.45 -25.36 32.17
N ILE A 196 -10.29 -24.33 32.24
CA ILE A 196 -11.64 -24.40 32.80
C ILE A 196 -12.63 -23.87 31.76
N ASN A 197 -13.74 -24.60 31.59
CA ASN A 197 -14.93 -24.08 30.93
C ASN A 197 -15.82 -23.43 31.99
N ILE A 198 -16.28 -22.20 31.75
CA ILE A 198 -17.07 -21.46 32.74
C ILE A 198 -18.43 -22.10 33.04
N ALA A 199 -18.98 -22.90 32.11
CA ALA A 199 -20.19 -23.67 32.34
C ALA A 199 -19.97 -24.78 33.38
N ASN A 200 -18.72 -25.19 33.61
CA ASN A 200 -18.35 -26.22 34.58
C ASN A 200 -17.03 -25.92 35.32
N ILE A 201 -17.06 -24.90 36.18
CA ILE A 201 -15.86 -24.38 36.88
C ILE A 201 -15.29 -25.38 37.91
N LYS A 202 -16.10 -26.28 38.44
CA LYS A 202 -15.68 -27.19 39.53
C LYS A 202 -14.71 -28.27 39.05
N THR A 203 -14.74 -28.62 37.78
CA THR A 203 -13.88 -29.65 37.21
C THR A 203 -13.11 -29.05 36.04
N PRO A 204 -11.79 -28.81 36.20
CA PRO A 204 -10.95 -28.41 35.09
C PRO A 204 -11.08 -29.38 33.92
N ILE A 205 -11.12 -28.84 32.71
CA ILE A 205 -11.04 -29.61 31.47
C ILE A 205 -9.72 -30.39 31.44
N LEU A 206 -8.62 -29.70 31.77
CA LEU A 206 -7.27 -30.23 31.80
C LEU A 206 -6.45 -29.52 32.87
N THR A 207 -5.54 -30.26 33.51
CA THR A 207 -4.56 -29.76 34.48
C THR A 207 -3.14 -30.11 34.02
N GLU A 208 -2.11 -29.56 34.69
CA GLU A 208 -0.68 -29.80 34.38
C GLU A 208 -0.28 -29.42 32.94
N LEU A 209 -0.78 -28.29 32.44
CA LEU A 209 -0.45 -27.82 31.09
C LEU A 209 0.74 -26.85 31.09
N ASP A 210 1.54 -26.92 30.03
CA ASP A 210 2.58 -25.93 29.73
C ASP A 210 1.94 -24.67 29.12
N SER A 211 0.97 -24.84 28.21
CA SER A 211 0.22 -23.74 27.58
C SER A 211 -0.94 -24.28 26.72
N ALA A 212 -1.76 -23.37 26.20
CA ALA A 212 -2.77 -23.66 25.18
C ALA A 212 -2.90 -22.46 24.23
N THR A 213 -3.22 -22.71 22.95
CA THR A 213 -3.53 -21.63 21.99
C THR A 213 -4.98 -21.16 22.15
N ALA A 214 -5.28 -19.95 21.67
CA ALA A 214 -6.67 -19.56 21.45
C ALA A 214 -7.36 -20.53 20.46
N PHE A 215 -8.68 -20.68 20.57
CA PHE A 215 -9.46 -21.46 19.63
C PHE A 215 -9.38 -20.83 18.24
N LYS A 216 -9.03 -21.64 17.24
CA LYS A 216 -9.10 -21.31 15.82
C LYS A 216 -9.86 -22.43 15.14
N ASP A 217 -10.88 -22.08 14.35
CA ASP A 217 -11.73 -23.03 13.62
C ASP A 217 -12.31 -24.15 14.52
N GLY A 218 -12.66 -23.81 15.78
CA GLY A 218 -13.28 -24.72 16.75
C GLY A 218 -12.32 -25.63 17.52
N VAL A 219 -11.00 -25.48 17.35
CA VAL A 219 -10.00 -26.28 18.08
C VAL A 219 -8.90 -25.45 18.73
N SER A 220 -8.32 -25.97 19.81
CA SER A 220 -7.17 -25.39 20.52
C SER A 220 -6.06 -26.44 20.65
N VAL A 221 -4.81 -26.05 20.36
CA VAL A 221 -3.64 -26.90 20.59
C VAL A 221 -3.21 -26.71 22.04
N VAL A 222 -3.19 -27.81 22.79
CA VAL A 222 -2.80 -27.85 24.19
C VAL A 222 -1.42 -28.48 24.34
N PHE A 223 -0.61 -27.97 25.25
CA PHE A 223 0.78 -28.37 25.45
C PHE A 223 0.98 -28.86 26.89
N SER A 224 1.65 -30.00 27.09
CA SER A 224 2.06 -30.49 28.42
C SER A 224 3.32 -31.35 28.29
N LYS A 225 4.33 -31.10 29.14
CA LYS A 225 5.59 -31.85 29.21
C LYS A 225 6.25 -32.03 27.84
N GLY A 226 6.22 -30.99 27.01
CA GLY A 226 6.77 -31.00 25.65
C GLY A 226 5.98 -31.81 24.62
N ARG A 227 4.75 -32.23 24.96
CA ARG A 227 3.81 -32.92 24.06
C ARG A 227 2.60 -32.04 23.78
N GLN A 228 1.91 -32.35 22.69
CA GLN A 228 0.76 -31.63 22.18
C GLN A 228 -0.45 -32.54 22.11
N GLY A 229 -1.62 -31.95 22.35
CA GLY A 229 -2.94 -32.54 22.14
C GLY A 229 -3.86 -31.52 21.44
N LEU A 230 -5.03 -31.98 21.03
CA LEU A 230 -6.02 -31.13 20.36
C LEU A 230 -7.33 -31.18 21.12
N LEU A 231 -7.84 -30.01 21.50
CA LEU A 231 -9.04 -29.84 22.30
C LEU A 231 -10.12 -29.18 21.44
N ASN A 232 -11.35 -29.70 21.47
CA ASN A 232 -12.50 -29.02 20.86
C ASN A 232 -13.16 -28.03 21.83
N THR A 233 -14.12 -27.25 21.34
CA THR A 233 -14.87 -26.26 22.13
C THR A 233 -15.66 -26.84 23.30
N GLU A 234 -16.03 -28.12 23.23
CA GLU A 234 -16.73 -28.84 24.31
C GLU A 234 -15.78 -29.28 25.45
N GLY A 235 -14.47 -29.03 25.30
CA GLY A 235 -13.46 -29.49 26.26
C GLY A 235 -13.09 -30.97 26.11
N LYS A 236 -13.51 -31.62 25.03
CA LYS A 236 -13.09 -32.98 24.69
C LYS A 236 -11.76 -32.93 23.95
N LEU A 237 -10.79 -33.71 24.42
CA LEU A 237 -9.58 -33.99 23.65
C LEU A 237 -9.96 -34.79 22.41
N LEU A 238 -9.92 -34.15 21.24
CA LEU A 238 -9.99 -34.83 19.94
C LEU A 238 -8.74 -35.67 19.74
N LEU A 239 -7.59 -35.15 20.18
CA LEU A 239 -6.31 -35.85 20.18
C LEU A 239 -5.69 -35.80 21.59
N PRO A 240 -5.30 -36.94 22.18
CA PRO A 240 -4.66 -36.96 23.49
C PRO A 240 -3.33 -36.19 23.48
N ILE A 241 -2.88 -35.71 24.65
CA ILE A 241 -1.59 -35.00 24.79
C ILE A 241 -0.41 -35.98 24.73
N ALA A 242 -0.20 -36.58 23.56
CA ALA A 242 0.78 -37.64 23.33
C ALA A 242 1.75 -37.32 22.19
N TYR A 243 1.50 -36.25 21.44
CA TYR A 243 2.15 -36.01 20.16
C TYR A 243 3.30 -35.01 20.28
N LYS A 244 4.36 -35.18 19.50
CA LYS A 244 5.51 -34.26 19.53
C LYS A 244 5.17 -32.91 18.90
N LYS A 245 4.33 -32.93 17.86
CA LYS A 245 3.87 -31.74 17.14
C LYS A 245 2.52 -32.03 16.49
N ILE A 246 1.64 -31.04 16.52
CA ILE A 246 0.37 -30.94 15.82
C ILE A 246 0.44 -29.69 14.95
N SER A 247 0.33 -29.84 13.62
CA SER A 247 0.17 -28.71 12.68
C SER A 247 -1.27 -28.68 12.19
N TYR A 248 -1.87 -27.49 12.16
CA TYR A 248 -3.28 -27.27 11.82
C TYR A 248 -3.41 -26.11 10.82
N ASN A 249 -4.16 -26.30 9.74
CA ASN A 249 -4.49 -25.24 8.78
C ASN A 249 -5.88 -25.47 8.16
N ASP A 250 -6.65 -24.39 7.96
CA ASP A 250 -7.96 -24.37 7.29
C ASP A 250 -8.89 -25.52 7.69
N GLY A 251 -9.20 -25.61 8.99
CA GLY A 251 -10.13 -26.63 9.48
C GLY A 251 -9.54 -28.05 9.63
N LYS A 252 -8.37 -28.35 9.07
CA LYS A 252 -7.78 -29.71 9.03
C LYS A 252 -6.55 -29.85 9.94
N VAL A 253 -6.49 -30.96 10.68
CA VAL A 253 -5.28 -31.36 11.41
C VAL A 253 -4.29 -31.97 10.39
N LEU A 254 -3.44 -31.11 9.84
CA LEU A 254 -2.54 -31.47 8.75
C LEU A 254 -1.46 -32.47 9.15
N GLU A 255 -0.96 -32.39 10.38
CA GLU A 255 0.20 -33.18 10.81
C GLU A 255 0.11 -33.53 12.29
N VAL A 256 0.28 -34.79 12.62
CA VAL A 256 0.45 -35.25 14.00
C VAL A 256 1.61 -36.24 14.05
N THR A 257 2.61 -35.99 14.90
CA THR A 257 3.77 -36.91 15.06
C THR A 257 3.68 -37.74 16.35
N PRO A 258 3.06 -38.94 16.33
CA PRO A 258 3.35 -40.00 17.31
C PRO A 258 4.64 -40.75 16.92
N MET A 259 5.30 -41.37 17.89
CA MET A 259 6.57 -42.11 17.72
C MET A 259 6.55 -42.96 16.42
N ASP A 260 7.34 -42.56 15.43
CA ASP A 260 7.64 -43.24 14.17
C ASP A 260 6.49 -43.49 13.17
N GLN A 261 5.33 -42.83 13.31
CA GLN A 261 4.21 -42.93 12.35
C GLN A 261 3.56 -41.56 12.14
N TRP A 262 3.14 -41.23 10.91
CA TRP A 262 2.32 -40.04 10.65
C TRP A 262 0.85 -40.45 10.57
N ILE A 263 0.02 -39.71 11.29
CA ILE A 263 -1.44 -39.90 11.27
C ILE A 263 -2.05 -38.57 10.84
N VAL A 264 -2.83 -38.61 9.76
CA VAL A 264 -3.61 -37.45 9.30
C VAL A 264 -5.04 -37.68 9.74
N PHE A 265 -5.65 -36.64 10.32
CA PHE A 265 -7.03 -36.68 10.77
C PHE A 265 -7.84 -35.68 9.96
N ASP A 266 -9.11 -36.00 9.70
CA ASP A 266 -10.07 -35.05 9.17
C ASP A 266 -10.52 -34.05 10.25
N GLN A 267 -11.44 -33.16 9.89
CA GLN A 267 -11.98 -32.15 10.80
C GLN A 267 -12.82 -32.77 11.94
N SER A 268 -13.34 -33.99 11.74
CA SER A 268 -14.13 -34.71 12.74
C SER A 268 -13.25 -35.48 13.75
N GLY A 269 -11.94 -35.57 13.49
CA GLY A 269 -11.00 -36.38 14.26
C GLY A 269 -10.96 -37.84 13.81
N GLU A 270 -11.56 -38.18 12.67
CA GLU A 270 -11.39 -39.48 12.05
C GLU A 270 -10.03 -39.57 11.35
N LYS A 271 -9.39 -40.73 11.46
CA LYS A 271 -8.09 -40.99 10.83
C LYS A 271 -8.29 -41.14 9.32
N ILE A 272 -7.79 -40.18 8.55
CA ILE A 272 -7.71 -40.28 7.09
C ILE A 272 -6.52 -41.15 6.68
N LEU A 273 -5.41 -41.04 7.41
CA LEU A 273 -4.13 -41.63 7.02
C LEU A 273 -3.43 -42.23 8.24
N ASN A 274 -2.81 -43.40 8.09
CA ASN A 274 -2.01 -44.04 9.14
C ASN A 274 -0.77 -44.71 8.53
N GLU A 275 0.18 -43.91 8.06
CA GLU A 275 1.37 -44.41 7.39
C GLU A 275 2.65 -44.06 8.12
N LYS A 276 3.60 -44.99 8.08
CA LYS A 276 4.98 -44.68 8.46
C LYS A 276 5.56 -43.80 7.38
N ALA A 277 6.18 -42.69 7.74
CA ALA A 277 6.97 -41.84 6.85
C ALA A 277 7.91 -41.01 7.74
N ASP A 278 8.98 -40.46 7.19
CA ASP A 278 9.79 -39.46 7.89
C ASP A 278 9.13 -38.07 7.82
N SER A 279 8.33 -37.79 6.78
CA SER A 279 7.55 -36.56 6.61
C SER A 279 6.43 -36.75 5.59
N ILE A 280 5.36 -35.94 5.68
CA ILE A 280 4.26 -35.90 4.69
C ILE A 280 4.05 -34.46 4.21
N TYR A 281 3.85 -34.24 2.91
CA TYR A 281 3.59 -32.92 2.30
C TYR A 281 2.34 -32.96 1.41
N PHE A 282 1.33 -32.15 1.69
CA PHE A 282 0.20 -31.98 0.77
C PHE A 282 0.64 -31.21 -0.47
N LEU A 283 0.38 -31.76 -1.65
CA LEU A 283 0.74 -31.16 -2.93
C LEU A 283 -0.40 -30.34 -3.51
N ASN A 284 -1.65 -30.73 -3.20
CA ASN A 284 -2.91 -30.06 -3.48
C ASN A 284 -4.03 -30.72 -2.66
N GLU A 285 -5.30 -30.42 -2.94
CA GLU A 285 -6.46 -30.95 -2.21
C GLU A 285 -6.60 -32.48 -2.28
N ASP A 286 -6.13 -33.09 -3.38
CA ASP A 286 -6.36 -34.51 -3.66
C ASP A 286 -5.11 -35.39 -3.50
N SER A 287 -3.92 -34.79 -3.36
CA SER A 287 -2.65 -35.54 -3.37
C SER A 287 -1.63 -35.07 -2.35
N LEU A 288 -0.83 -36.02 -1.89
CA LEU A 288 0.20 -35.84 -0.89
C LEU A 288 1.50 -36.54 -1.29
N SER A 289 2.61 -36.13 -0.69
CA SER A 289 3.90 -36.77 -0.79
C SER A 289 4.31 -37.39 0.54
N LEU A 290 4.60 -38.69 0.53
CA LEU A 290 5.15 -39.46 1.64
C LEU A 290 6.67 -39.56 1.49
N ILE A 291 7.43 -39.13 2.50
CA ILE A 291 8.90 -39.11 2.43
C ILE A 291 9.46 -40.20 3.34
N PHE A 292 10.34 -41.05 2.79
CA PHE A 292 11.09 -42.06 3.52
C PHE A 292 12.58 -41.88 3.23
N GLN A 293 13.35 -41.50 4.23
CA GLN A 293 14.78 -41.19 4.19
C GLN A 293 15.09 -40.14 3.12
N CYS A 294 15.51 -40.60 1.94
CA CYS A 294 15.88 -39.79 0.79
C CYS A 294 14.92 -40.00 -0.39
N HIS A 295 13.79 -40.68 -0.22
CA HIS A 295 12.82 -40.97 -1.27
C HIS A 295 11.46 -40.37 -0.94
N SER A 296 10.74 -39.94 -1.96
CA SER A 296 9.35 -39.49 -1.88
C SER A 296 8.45 -40.39 -2.69
N PHE A 297 7.23 -40.62 -2.22
CA PHE A 297 6.15 -41.26 -2.95
C PHE A 297 5.02 -40.27 -3.02
N VAL A 298 4.30 -40.22 -4.14
CA VAL A 298 3.12 -39.37 -4.30
C VAL A 298 1.90 -40.25 -4.29
N SER A 299 0.88 -39.83 -3.56
CA SER A 299 -0.35 -40.59 -3.46
C SER A 299 -1.56 -39.69 -3.44
N ASP A 300 -2.73 -40.24 -3.80
CA ASP A 300 -3.98 -39.59 -3.43
C ASP A 300 -4.14 -39.58 -1.90
N ILE A 301 -4.96 -38.66 -1.38
CA ILE A 301 -5.12 -38.48 0.07
C ILE A 301 -5.59 -39.75 0.80
N ASN A 302 -6.22 -40.67 0.08
CA ASN A 302 -6.74 -41.95 0.58
C ASN A 302 -5.77 -43.13 0.36
N LEU A 303 -4.58 -42.89 -0.21
CA LEU A 303 -3.57 -43.92 -0.54
C LEU A 303 -4.02 -45.05 -1.45
N ASN A 304 -5.09 -44.85 -2.23
CA ASN A 304 -5.53 -45.86 -3.18
C ASN A 304 -4.52 -46.02 -4.33
N LYS A 305 -3.76 -44.98 -4.64
CA LYS A 305 -2.75 -44.96 -5.70
C LYS A 305 -1.47 -44.35 -5.16
N VAL A 306 -0.46 -45.18 -4.92
CA VAL A 306 0.89 -44.73 -4.56
C VAL A 306 1.77 -44.80 -5.80
N SER A 307 2.46 -43.71 -6.12
CA SER A 307 3.41 -43.64 -7.22
C SER A 307 4.62 -44.54 -6.97
N LYS A 308 5.46 -44.72 -8.00
CA LYS A 308 6.83 -45.21 -7.81
C LYS A 308 7.63 -44.22 -6.96
N ALA A 309 8.71 -44.70 -6.34
CA ALA A 309 9.61 -43.89 -5.53
C ALA A 309 10.34 -42.84 -6.39
N TYR A 310 10.29 -41.59 -5.97
CA TYR A 310 11.10 -40.49 -6.45
C TYR A 310 12.31 -40.31 -5.53
N SER A 311 13.50 -40.05 -6.07
CA SER A 311 14.65 -39.70 -5.24
C SER A 311 14.61 -38.22 -4.87
N GLY A 312 14.75 -37.90 -3.59
CA GLY A 312 14.66 -36.55 -3.04
C GLY A 312 13.28 -36.28 -2.43
N LYS A 313 13.15 -35.10 -1.83
CA LYS A 313 11.97 -34.65 -1.09
C LYS A 313 11.07 -33.82 -2.00
N ILE A 314 9.91 -34.34 -2.41
CA ILE A 314 8.92 -33.57 -3.18
C ILE A 314 8.26 -32.57 -2.23
N VAL A 315 8.35 -31.29 -2.56
CA VAL A 315 7.81 -30.21 -1.71
C VAL A 315 6.62 -29.49 -2.35
N GLN A 316 6.49 -29.58 -3.67
CA GLN A 316 5.47 -28.85 -4.40
C GLN A 316 5.19 -29.48 -5.77
N SER A 317 4.01 -29.20 -6.32
CA SER A 317 3.63 -29.59 -7.69
C SER A 317 3.35 -28.36 -8.55
N PHE A 318 3.69 -28.43 -9.83
CA PHE A 318 3.44 -27.40 -10.84
C PHE A 318 3.07 -28.08 -12.16
N GLY A 319 1.79 -28.04 -12.55
CA GLY A 319 1.29 -28.76 -13.72
C GLY A 319 1.63 -30.26 -13.69
N ASN A 320 2.35 -30.73 -14.71
CA ASN A 320 2.85 -32.10 -14.85
C ASN A 320 4.23 -32.34 -14.23
N LEU A 321 4.71 -31.41 -13.39
CA LEU A 321 6.02 -31.48 -12.75
C LEU A 321 5.92 -31.51 -11.21
N PHE A 322 6.90 -32.15 -10.57
CA PHE A 322 7.18 -32.08 -9.15
C PHE A 322 8.48 -31.30 -8.91
N ILE A 323 8.46 -30.42 -7.91
CA ILE A 323 9.66 -29.74 -7.41
C ILE A 323 10.23 -30.59 -6.27
N VAL A 324 11.46 -31.04 -6.46
CA VAL A 324 12.13 -32.00 -5.58
C VAL A 324 13.36 -31.36 -4.96
N GLN A 325 13.40 -31.29 -3.64
CA GLN A 325 14.52 -30.80 -2.87
C GLN A 325 15.46 -31.97 -2.50
N SER A 326 16.76 -31.80 -2.70
CA SER A 326 17.76 -32.77 -2.26
C SER A 326 19.01 -32.07 -1.71
N LYS A 327 19.90 -32.83 -1.08
CA LYS A 327 21.20 -32.32 -0.62
C LYS A 327 22.09 -31.79 -1.77
N ALA A 328 21.87 -32.25 -3.00
CA ALA A 328 22.60 -31.83 -4.19
C ALA A 328 21.98 -30.59 -4.89
N GLY A 329 20.84 -30.10 -4.40
CA GLY A 329 20.08 -29.01 -5.00
C GLY A 329 18.62 -29.39 -5.27
N ASN A 330 17.88 -28.44 -5.83
CA ASN A 330 16.50 -28.64 -6.27
C ASN A 330 16.49 -29.23 -7.69
N TYR A 331 15.52 -30.09 -7.99
CA TYR A 331 15.32 -30.75 -9.28
C TYR A 331 13.84 -30.74 -9.66
N LEU A 332 13.56 -30.75 -10.96
CA LEU A 332 12.23 -31.06 -11.49
C LEU A 332 12.17 -32.53 -11.90
N ILE A 333 11.05 -33.17 -11.58
CA ILE A 333 10.74 -34.51 -12.05
C ILE A 333 9.36 -34.51 -12.68
N SER A 334 9.22 -35.17 -13.83
CA SER A 334 7.91 -35.37 -14.45
C SER A 334 7.01 -36.26 -13.58
N LYS A 335 5.73 -35.92 -13.48
CA LYS A 335 4.72 -36.78 -12.84
C LYS A 335 4.61 -38.14 -13.55
N GLU A 336 4.92 -38.19 -14.84
CA GLU A 336 4.81 -39.38 -15.68
C GLU A 336 6.10 -40.23 -15.75
N SER A 337 7.25 -39.67 -15.37
CA SER A 337 8.54 -40.37 -15.41
C SER A 337 9.43 -40.04 -14.21
N THR A 338 9.85 -41.07 -13.47
CA THR A 338 10.76 -40.97 -12.32
C THR A 338 12.24 -40.84 -12.71
N GLU A 339 12.57 -41.05 -13.99
CA GLU A 339 13.96 -41.10 -14.48
C GLU A 339 14.45 -39.75 -15.00
N GLN A 340 13.55 -38.92 -15.52
CA GLN A 340 13.90 -37.58 -16.01
C GLN A 340 14.01 -36.60 -14.84
N LYS A 341 15.25 -36.33 -14.43
CA LYS A 341 15.59 -35.32 -13.42
C LYS A 341 16.30 -34.18 -14.11
N GLU A 342 15.72 -32.99 -14.06
CA GLU A 342 16.39 -31.78 -14.52
C GLU A 342 16.81 -30.95 -13.32
N GLN A 343 18.07 -30.51 -13.29
CA GLN A 343 18.54 -29.62 -12.23
C GLN A 343 17.78 -28.30 -12.28
N LEU A 344 17.16 -27.94 -11.17
CA LEU A 344 16.39 -26.73 -11.06
C LEU A 344 17.30 -25.59 -10.60
N GLY A 345 17.26 -24.49 -11.36
CA GLY A 345 17.86 -23.23 -10.95
C GLY A 345 17.19 -22.65 -9.71
N ARG A 346 17.65 -21.49 -9.26
CA ARG A 346 16.95 -20.74 -8.22
C ARG A 346 15.58 -20.33 -8.75
N ILE A 347 14.50 -20.73 -8.08
CA ILE A 347 13.15 -20.27 -8.43
C ILE A 347 13.08 -18.77 -8.15
N ILE A 348 12.72 -17.99 -9.16
CA ILE A 348 12.52 -16.55 -9.06
C ILE A 348 11.05 -16.26 -8.84
N GLU A 349 10.20 -16.93 -9.61
CA GLU A 349 8.76 -16.73 -9.58
C GLU A 349 8.03 -18.02 -9.99
N MET A 350 6.86 -18.25 -9.42
CA MET A 350 5.96 -19.32 -9.81
C MET A 350 4.52 -18.84 -9.60
N ASN A 351 3.77 -18.75 -10.70
CA ASN A 351 2.35 -18.44 -10.68
C ASN A 351 1.56 -19.64 -11.22
N GLU A 352 0.27 -19.46 -11.49
CA GLU A 352 -0.54 -20.55 -12.01
C GLU A 352 -0.03 -21.08 -13.34
N ASN A 353 0.52 -20.24 -14.24
CA ASN A 353 0.84 -20.60 -15.63
C ASN A 353 2.32 -20.86 -15.90
N PHE A 354 3.21 -20.15 -15.20
CA PHE A 354 4.65 -20.14 -15.45
C PHE A 354 5.48 -20.46 -14.21
N LEU A 355 6.54 -21.24 -14.41
CA LEU A 355 7.61 -21.46 -13.43
C LEU A 355 8.91 -20.89 -14.00
N ILE A 356 9.52 -19.93 -13.28
CA ILE A 356 10.71 -19.23 -13.73
C ILE A 356 11.88 -19.51 -12.81
N THR A 357 12.98 -19.91 -13.44
CA THR A 357 14.21 -20.25 -12.73
C THR A 357 15.41 -19.53 -13.30
N GLN A 358 16.36 -19.22 -12.43
CA GLN A 358 17.62 -18.57 -12.75
C GLN A 358 18.78 -19.56 -12.65
N GLN A 359 19.64 -19.60 -13.67
CA GLN A 359 20.85 -20.40 -13.71
C GLN A 359 22.09 -19.51 -13.91
N LYS A 360 23.16 -19.76 -13.14
CA LYS A 360 24.46 -19.07 -13.28
C LYS A 360 25.43 -19.93 -14.08
N LYS A 361 26.03 -19.39 -15.15
CA LYS A 361 27.12 -20.03 -15.90
C LYS A 361 28.27 -19.04 -16.12
N TYR A 362 29.49 -19.53 -16.29
CA TYR A 362 30.65 -18.69 -16.63
C TYR A 362 30.34 -17.88 -17.90
N GLY A 363 30.16 -16.57 -17.76
CA GLY A 363 29.83 -15.65 -18.86
C GLY A 363 28.50 -14.91 -18.74
N GLY A 364 27.62 -15.22 -17.76
CA GLY A 364 26.37 -14.49 -17.56
C GLY A 364 25.33 -15.23 -16.69
N GLN A 365 24.18 -14.59 -16.49
CA GLN A 365 22.98 -15.21 -15.90
C GLN A 365 21.94 -15.39 -17.00
N PHE A 366 21.29 -16.55 -17.06
CA PHE A 366 20.15 -16.76 -17.95
C PHE A 366 18.98 -17.34 -17.16
N TYR A 367 17.78 -17.10 -17.66
CA TYR A 367 16.54 -17.55 -17.09
C TYR A 367 15.96 -18.70 -17.92
N SER A 368 15.09 -19.48 -17.29
CA SER A 368 14.32 -20.52 -17.97
C SER A 368 12.88 -20.41 -17.52
N ILE A 369 11.99 -20.26 -18.50
CA ILE A 369 10.54 -20.14 -18.30
C ILE A 369 9.91 -21.46 -18.71
N ARG A 370 9.06 -22.01 -17.84
CA ARG A 370 8.38 -23.30 -18.06
C ARG A 370 6.87 -23.15 -17.96
N ASN A 371 6.15 -23.84 -18.84
CA ASN A 371 4.71 -24.01 -18.72
C ASN A 371 4.34 -25.24 -17.89
N LYS A 372 3.04 -25.43 -17.64
CA LYS A 372 2.48 -26.57 -16.88
C LYS A 372 2.85 -27.94 -17.48
N GLN A 373 3.05 -28.02 -18.78
CA GLN A 373 3.38 -29.24 -19.51
C GLN A 373 4.88 -29.55 -19.46
N GLY A 374 5.69 -28.64 -18.94
CA GLY A 374 7.14 -28.76 -18.83
C GLY A 374 7.92 -28.34 -20.07
N LYS A 375 7.25 -27.77 -21.09
CA LYS A 375 7.94 -27.06 -22.17
C LYS A 375 8.75 -25.92 -21.55
N VAL A 376 9.97 -25.74 -22.03
CA VAL A 376 10.92 -24.76 -21.50
C VAL A 376 11.49 -23.90 -22.62
N ILE A 377 11.56 -22.61 -22.39
CA ILE A 377 12.35 -21.68 -23.19
C ILE A 377 13.46 -21.07 -22.33
N LYS A 378 14.65 -20.94 -22.90
CA LYS A 378 15.78 -20.24 -22.27
C LYS A 378 15.76 -18.80 -22.74
N VAL A 379 15.88 -17.89 -21.79
CA VAL A 379 15.71 -16.46 -22.04
C VAL A 379 16.79 -15.66 -21.34
N ASP A 380 17.23 -14.58 -21.97
CA ASP A 380 18.22 -13.65 -21.44
C ASP A 380 17.57 -12.62 -20.50
N GLY A 381 16.32 -12.25 -20.79
CA GLY A 381 15.47 -11.36 -20.02
C GLY A 381 13.98 -11.65 -20.26
N PHE A 382 13.11 -11.21 -19.36
CA PHE A 382 11.67 -11.42 -19.47
C PHE A 382 10.84 -10.39 -18.71
N GLU A 383 9.57 -10.27 -19.08
CA GLU A 383 8.53 -9.52 -18.38
C GLU A 383 7.23 -10.34 -18.37
N LEU A 384 6.60 -10.49 -17.20
CA LEU A 384 5.45 -11.36 -17.00
C LEU A 384 4.12 -10.63 -17.06
N PHE A 385 3.14 -11.28 -17.67
CA PHE A 385 1.74 -10.89 -17.69
C PHE A 385 0.86 -12.09 -17.33
N ASP A 386 -0.41 -11.85 -16.99
CA ASP A 386 -1.32 -12.89 -16.50
C ASP A 386 -1.48 -14.09 -17.47
N HIS A 387 -1.41 -13.81 -18.78
CA HIS A 387 -1.67 -14.78 -19.86
C HIS A 387 -0.60 -14.81 -20.95
N SER A 388 0.48 -14.05 -20.81
CA SER A 388 1.59 -14.03 -21.76
C SER A 388 2.90 -13.71 -21.06
N VAL A 389 4.01 -13.95 -21.74
CA VAL A 389 5.33 -13.55 -21.29
C VAL A 389 6.11 -12.94 -22.44
N HIS A 390 6.67 -11.76 -22.21
CA HIS A 390 7.62 -11.14 -23.14
C HIS A 390 8.99 -11.68 -22.76
N ALA A 391 9.68 -12.28 -23.71
CA ALA A 391 10.93 -12.98 -23.44
C ALA A 391 11.96 -12.68 -24.52
N GLN A 392 13.18 -12.44 -24.07
CA GLN A 392 14.34 -12.27 -24.93
C GLN A 392 15.02 -13.63 -25.15
N VAL A 393 15.00 -14.13 -26.38
CA VAL A 393 15.61 -15.39 -26.79
C VAL A 393 16.74 -15.10 -27.78
N GLU A 394 17.95 -15.53 -27.45
CA GLU A 394 19.16 -15.29 -28.27
C GLU A 394 19.40 -13.80 -28.56
N GLY A 395 19.12 -12.94 -27.57
CA GLY A 395 19.25 -11.49 -27.69
C GLY A 395 18.07 -10.76 -28.34
N TYR A 396 17.06 -11.47 -28.87
CA TYR A 396 15.90 -10.87 -29.53
C TYR A 396 14.60 -11.11 -28.75
N TRP A 397 13.75 -10.09 -28.67
CA TRP A 397 12.49 -10.11 -27.96
C TRP A 397 11.35 -10.67 -28.81
N GLY A 398 10.56 -11.55 -28.18
CA GLY A 398 9.29 -12.07 -28.68
C GLY A 398 8.25 -12.18 -27.56
N ILE A 399 7.01 -12.52 -27.94
CA ILE A 399 5.88 -12.68 -27.02
C ILE A 399 5.41 -14.12 -27.10
N TYR A 400 5.20 -14.74 -25.94
CA TYR A 400 4.78 -16.14 -25.83
C TYR A 400 3.48 -16.24 -25.04
N ASN A 401 2.60 -17.16 -25.45
CA ASN A 401 1.40 -17.50 -24.69
C ASN A 401 1.70 -18.43 -23.51
N THR A 402 0.68 -18.85 -22.76
CA THR A 402 0.80 -19.79 -21.64
C THR A 402 1.35 -21.17 -22.01
N GLU A 403 1.23 -21.56 -23.28
CA GLU A 403 1.79 -22.80 -23.82
C GLU A 403 3.24 -22.62 -24.32
N LEU A 404 3.83 -21.43 -24.10
CA LEU A 404 5.14 -21.03 -24.62
C LEU A 404 5.25 -21.18 -26.14
N GLU A 405 4.14 -21.00 -26.87
CA GLU A 405 4.17 -20.78 -28.32
C GLU A 405 4.32 -19.29 -28.62
N PRO A 406 5.15 -18.92 -29.60
CA PRO A 406 5.33 -17.51 -29.96
C PRO A 406 4.03 -16.96 -30.55
N LEU A 407 3.48 -15.93 -29.88
CA LEU A 407 2.48 -15.02 -30.45
C LEU A 407 3.14 -13.97 -31.34
N VAL A 408 4.35 -13.54 -30.95
CA VAL A 408 5.23 -12.70 -31.74
C VAL A 408 6.61 -13.35 -31.74
N ASN A 409 7.15 -13.65 -32.90
CA ASN A 409 8.47 -14.30 -33.02
C ASN A 409 9.59 -13.44 -32.41
N PRO A 410 10.61 -14.06 -31.78
CA PRO A 410 11.74 -13.36 -31.18
C PRO A 410 12.73 -12.86 -32.24
N LEU A 411 12.33 -11.84 -33.01
CA LEU A 411 13.11 -11.29 -34.12
C LEU A 411 13.56 -9.84 -33.87
N TYR A 412 13.09 -9.24 -32.77
CA TYR A 412 13.14 -7.81 -32.56
C TYR A 412 14.18 -7.47 -31.49
N ASP A 413 14.93 -6.39 -31.70
CA ASP A 413 15.91 -5.93 -30.70
C ASP A 413 15.21 -5.44 -29.42
N GLU A 414 13.97 -4.94 -29.56
CA GLU A 414 13.09 -4.46 -28.49
C GLU A 414 11.62 -4.67 -28.90
N ILE A 415 10.72 -4.89 -27.94
CA ILE A 415 9.26 -4.98 -28.16
C ILE A 415 8.47 -4.28 -27.05
N TYR A 416 7.42 -3.57 -27.43
CA TYR A 416 6.50 -2.89 -26.52
C TYR A 416 5.06 -3.11 -26.98
N THR A 417 4.16 -3.42 -26.04
CA THR A 417 2.72 -3.61 -26.34
C THR A 417 1.99 -2.28 -26.30
N ASP A 418 1.25 -2.00 -27.36
CA ASP A 418 0.31 -0.90 -27.41
C ASP A 418 -1.02 -1.36 -26.75
N LYS A 419 -1.79 -0.46 -26.13
CA LYS A 419 -3.02 -0.84 -25.41
C LYS A 419 -4.16 -1.34 -26.32
N HIS A 420 -3.93 -1.44 -27.63
CA HIS A 420 -4.93 -1.61 -28.69
C HIS A 420 -4.59 -2.72 -29.69
N SER A 421 -3.71 -3.67 -29.33
CA SER A 421 -3.40 -4.92 -30.06
C SER A 421 -2.32 -4.83 -31.16
N ASN A 422 -1.56 -3.74 -31.25
CA ASN A 422 -0.32 -3.67 -32.04
C ASN A 422 0.91 -3.74 -31.14
N PHE A 423 2.07 -3.99 -31.75
CA PHE A 423 3.37 -4.04 -31.09
C PHE A 423 4.35 -3.07 -31.74
N ILE A 424 4.93 -2.18 -30.93
CA ILE A 424 6.07 -1.36 -31.36
C ILE A 424 7.31 -2.23 -31.23
N VAL A 425 8.06 -2.37 -32.31
CA VAL A 425 9.22 -3.25 -32.38
C VAL A 425 10.44 -2.53 -32.95
N SER A 426 11.64 -2.85 -32.45
CA SER A 426 12.90 -2.51 -33.12
C SER A 426 13.40 -3.69 -33.94
N PHE A 427 13.76 -3.45 -35.20
CA PHE A 427 14.43 -4.43 -36.06
C PHE A 427 15.67 -3.79 -36.68
N ARG A 428 16.86 -4.34 -36.39
CA ARG A 428 18.17 -3.81 -36.83
C ARG A 428 18.37 -2.36 -36.42
N SER A 429 18.05 -2.05 -35.16
CA SER A 429 18.13 -0.71 -34.56
C SER A 429 17.22 0.33 -35.24
N LYS A 430 16.16 -0.12 -35.92
CA LYS A 430 15.12 0.72 -36.52
C LYS A 430 13.76 0.31 -36.01
N TYR A 431 12.99 1.27 -35.54
CA TYR A 431 11.66 1.05 -35.00
C TYR A 431 10.60 1.02 -36.10
N GLY A 432 9.64 0.12 -35.94
CA GLY A 432 8.42 -0.05 -36.72
C GLY A 432 7.27 -0.51 -35.82
N VAL A 433 6.11 -0.77 -36.42
CA VAL A 433 4.91 -1.26 -35.73
C VAL A 433 4.36 -2.45 -36.50
N ILE A 434 4.04 -3.52 -35.78
CA ILE A 434 3.39 -4.72 -36.31
C ILE A 434 2.04 -4.93 -35.65
N ASP A 435 1.10 -5.54 -36.36
CA ASP A 435 -0.17 -5.98 -35.77
C ASP A 435 -0.03 -7.35 -35.07
N SER A 436 -1.14 -7.87 -34.54
CA SER A 436 -1.21 -9.19 -33.91
C SER A 436 -0.94 -10.38 -34.84
N LEU A 437 -0.86 -10.16 -36.16
CA LEU A 437 -0.53 -11.16 -37.17
C LEU A 437 0.93 -11.02 -37.65
N GLU A 438 1.73 -10.19 -36.96
CA GLU A 438 3.09 -9.81 -37.35
C GLU A 438 3.19 -9.13 -38.73
N GLN A 439 2.10 -8.52 -39.21
CA GLN A 439 2.12 -7.71 -40.41
C GLN A 439 2.59 -6.30 -40.09
N TRP A 440 3.48 -5.76 -40.92
CA TRP A 440 3.95 -4.39 -40.76
C TRP A 440 2.81 -3.39 -40.97
N VAL A 441 2.41 -2.74 -39.89
CA VAL A 441 1.55 -1.56 -39.88
C VAL A 441 2.37 -0.31 -40.18
N ILE A 442 3.59 -0.23 -39.61
CA ILE A 442 4.61 0.79 -39.92
C ILE A 442 5.93 0.06 -40.15
N PRO A 443 6.51 0.08 -41.38
CA PRO A 443 7.77 -0.61 -41.63
C PRO A 443 8.95 -0.01 -40.84
N PRO A 444 9.97 -0.80 -40.49
CA PRO A 444 11.04 -0.39 -39.58
C PRO A 444 12.06 0.52 -40.30
N HIS A 445 11.81 1.83 -40.27
CA HIS A 445 12.68 2.85 -40.86
C HIS A 445 13.17 3.91 -39.86
N TYR A 446 12.57 3.94 -38.68
CA TYR A 446 12.67 5.07 -37.75
C TYR A 446 13.73 4.82 -36.67
N LYS A 447 14.36 5.88 -36.17
CA LYS A 447 15.30 5.81 -35.03
C LYS A 447 14.58 5.57 -33.71
N ALA A 448 13.31 5.96 -33.61
CA ALA A 448 12.43 5.73 -32.47
C ALA A 448 10.98 5.82 -32.93
N ILE A 449 10.08 5.06 -32.30
CA ILE A 449 8.62 5.19 -32.44
C ILE A 449 7.99 5.19 -31.05
N GLU A 450 6.97 6.03 -30.84
CA GLU A 450 6.19 6.11 -29.61
C GLU A 450 4.68 6.15 -29.94
N LEU A 451 3.87 5.30 -29.30
CA LEU A 451 2.40 5.38 -29.41
C LEU A 451 1.91 6.59 -28.61
N ILE A 452 1.09 7.42 -29.25
CA ILE A 452 0.47 8.59 -28.62
C ILE A 452 -0.96 8.24 -28.15
N GLU A 453 -1.80 7.82 -29.08
CA GLU A 453 -3.22 7.47 -28.90
C GLU A 453 -3.62 6.55 -30.08
N GLU A 454 -4.70 5.76 -29.97
CA GLU A 454 -5.17 4.77 -30.96
C GLU A 454 -4.72 5.00 -32.42
N ASN A 455 -3.79 4.16 -32.93
CA ASN A 455 -3.25 4.20 -34.31
C ASN A 455 -2.43 5.45 -34.70
N ILE A 456 -2.06 6.29 -33.74
CA ILE A 456 -1.25 7.50 -33.90
C ILE A 456 0.12 7.29 -33.25
N TYR A 457 1.17 7.37 -34.06
CA TYR A 457 2.54 7.13 -33.66
C TYR A 457 3.41 8.34 -33.94
N TRP A 458 4.29 8.67 -33.00
CA TRP A 458 5.39 9.57 -33.24
C TRP A 458 6.59 8.78 -33.73
N ALA A 459 7.26 9.23 -34.79
CA ALA A 459 8.39 8.52 -35.39
C ALA A 459 9.56 9.47 -35.68
N VAL A 460 10.79 9.05 -35.40
CA VAL A 460 11.99 9.88 -35.59
C VAL A 460 12.77 9.41 -36.80
N THR A 461 12.99 10.24 -37.81
CA THR A 461 13.95 9.97 -38.88
C THR A 461 15.33 10.55 -38.54
N PRO A 462 16.40 10.22 -39.30
CA PRO A 462 17.73 10.79 -39.05
C PRO A 462 17.80 12.33 -39.19
N TYR A 463 16.83 12.94 -39.86
CA TYR A 463 16.83 14.37 -40.21
C TYR A 463 15.64 15.14 -39.63
N LEU A 464 14.48 14.50 -39.43
CA LEU A 464 13.22 15.13 -39.02
C LEU A 464 12.45 14.26 -38.01
N LYS A 465 11.43 14.85 -37.39
CA LYS A 465 10.43 14.16 -36.55
C LYS A 465 9.13 14.06 -37.36
N GLU A 466 8.57 12.86 -37.51
CA GLU A 466 7.36 12.58 -38.28
C GLU A 466 6.22 12.12 -37.38
N LEU A 467 4.99 12.50 -37.72
CA LEU A 467 3.76 11.97 -37.12
C LEU A 467 3.14 10.98 -38.10
N ILE A 468 2.86 9.77 -37.65
CA ILE A 468 2.27 8.71 -38.46
C ILE A 468 0.88 8.40 -37.92
N ILE A 469 -0.16 8.65 -38.72
CA ILE A 469 -1.54 8.29 -38.41
C ILE A 469 -1.88 7.14 -39.34
N THR A 470 -1.91 5.92 -38.84
CA THR A 470 -2.20 4.76 -39.71
C THR A 470 -3.69 4.72 -40.10
N PRO A 471 -4.06 4.57 -41.39
CA PRO A 471 -3.23 4.16 -42.54
C PRO A 471 -2.76 5.30 -43.48
N GLU A 472 -2.90 6.57 -43.10
CA GLU A 472 -2.53 7.72 -43.93
C GLU A 472 -1.21 8.38 -43.50
N ILE A 473 -0.15 8.15 -44.28
CA ILE A 473 1.12 8.89 -44.12
C ILE A 473 0.90 10.30 -44.68
N THR A 474 0.66 11.29 -43.82
CA THR A 474 0.74 12.70 -44.22
C THR A 474 2.19 13.11 -44.45
N LYS A 475 2.45 13.56 -45.69
CA LYS A 475 3.76 13.72 -46.35
C LYS A 475 4.65 14.85 -45.80
N GLU A 476 5.95 14.65 -45.97
CA GLU A 476 7.07 15.61 -46.04
C GLU A 476 6.75 17.11 -45.93
N ALA A 477 7.40 17.79 -45.00
CA ALA A 477 8.05 19.08 -45.23
C ALA A 477 9.05 19.36 -44.09
N ASP A 478 9.99 20.29 -44.33
CA ASP A 478 10.94 20.86 -43.37
C ASP A 478 10.23 21.54 -42.19
N LEU A 479 9.61 20.71 -41.34
CA LEU A 479 8.67 21.10 -40.31
C LEU A 479 9.12 20.54 -38.97
N HIS A 480 9.13 21.39 -37.94
CA HIS A 480 9.37 20.97 -36.57
C HIS A 480 8.03 20.78 -35.87
N TYR A 481 7.74 19.55 -35.44
CA TYR A 481 6.52 19.21 -34.71
C TYR A 481 6.77 19.18 -33.20
N LEU A 482 5.98 19.91 -32.43
CA LEU A 482 5.92 19.86 -30.97
C LEU A 482 4.57 19.24 -30.55
N ILE A 483 4.62 18.11 -29.86
CA ILE A 483 3.42 17.39 -29.41
C ILE A 483 3.17 17.72 -27.93
N LYS A 484 1.96 18.18 -27.63
CA LYS A 484 1.52 18.59 -26.29
C LYS A 484 0.09 18.10 -26.07
N GLY A 485 -0.07 16.95 -25.41
CA GLY A 485 -1.40 16.35 -25.22
C GLY A 485 -1.99 15.79 -26.51
N LYS A 486 -3.19 16.25 -26.91
CA LYS A 486 -3.90 15.81 -28.13
C LYS A 486 -3.55 16.62 -29.38
N HIS A 487 -2.60 17.55 -29.28
CA HIS A 487 -2.28 18.51 -30.32
C HIS A 487 -0.92 18.29 -30.94
N VAL A 488 -0.83 18.65 -32.22
CA VAL A 488 0.40 18.70 -32.99
C VAL A 488 0.62 20.14 -33.40
N ILE A 489 1.67 20.77 -32.87
CA ILE A 489 2.08 22.12 -33.30
C ILE A 489 3.14 21.94 -34.36
N GLU A 490 2.91 22.52 -35.52
CA GLU A 490 3.81 22.43 -36.65
C GLU A 490 4.48 23.78 -36.89
N THR A 491 5.82 23.79 -36.96
CA THR A 491 6.63 25.00 -37.20
C THR A 491 7.33 24.89 -38.55
N ASN A 492 7.15 25.87 -39.43
CA ASN A 492 7.83 25.90 -40.72
C ASN A 492 9.25 26.47 -40.65
N ILE A 493 9.98 26.34 -41.76
CA ILE A 493 11.36 26.82 -41.95
C ILE A 493 11.54 28.33 -41.70
N SER A 494 10.46 29.12 -41.82
CA SER A 494 10.46 30.56 -41.57
C SER A 494 10.22 30.89 -40.09
N GLY A 495 10.07 29.88 -39.23
CA GLY A 495 9.77 30.01 -37.81
C GLY A 495 8.29 30.30 -37.49
N GLU A 496 7.40 30.11 -38.47
CA GLU A 496 5.96 30.32 -38.28
C GLU A 496 5.30 29.03 -37.79
N VAL A 497 4.34 29.15 -36.88
CA VAL A 497 3.69 28.01 -36.23
C VAL A 497 2.23 27.87 -36.66
N ARG A 498 1.73 26.63 -36.70
CA ARG A 498 0.29 26.31 -36.86
C ARG A 498 -0.12 25.12 -35.99
N LEU A 499 -1.42 25.04 -35.69
CA LEU A 499 -2.01 23.90 -35.00
C LEU A 499 -2.56 22.89 -36.01
N VAL A 500 -2.28 21.62 -35.79
CA VAL A 500 -2.70 20.50 -36.64
C VAL A 500 -3.51 19.51 -35.80
N SER A 501 -4.59 18.97 -36.38
CA SER A 501 -5.45 18.00 -35.70
C SER A 501 -4.74 16.67 -35.52
N HIS A 502 -5.30 15.80 -34.67
CA HIS A 502 -4.86 14.41 -34.53
C HIS A 502 -4.95 13.60 -35.83
N LYS A 503 -5.60 14.14 -36.88
CA LYS A 503 -5.68 13.57 -38.23
C LYS A 503 -4.69 14.19 -39.23
N GLY A 504 -3.79 15.06 -38.78
CA GLY A 504 -2.83 15.74 -39.66
C GLY A 504 -3.43 16.89 -40.48
N GLU A 505 -4.68 17.28 -40.21
CA GLU A 505 -5.35 18.38 -40.91
C GLU A 505 -4.97 19.73 -40.28
N PRO A 506 -4.54 20.74 -41.05
CA PRO A 506 -4.23 22.05 -40.52
C PRO A 506 -5.52 22.69 -39.98
N ILE A 507 -5.51 23.03 -38.69
CA ILE A 507 -6.65 23.70 -38.05
C ILE A 507 -6.54 25.22 -38.18
N MET A 508 -5.33 25.72 -38.41
CA MET A 508 -5.08 27.11 -38.74
C MET A 508 -3.94 27.27 -39.76
N GLU A 509 -3.93 28.44 -40.40
CA GLU A 509 -2.82 28.90 -41.24
C GLU A 509 -1.57 29.23 -40.40
N TYR A 510 -0.40 29.17 -41.02
CA TYR A 510 0.85 29.56 -40.37
C TYR A 510 0.81 31.01 -39.89
N THR A 511 1.43 31.23 -38.74
CA THR A 511 1.44 32.53 -38.08
C THR A 511 2.82 32.81 -37.49
N LYS A 512 3.30 34.05 -37.63
CA LYS A 512 4.46 34.57 -36.90
C LYS A 512 4.09 34.90 -35.46
N GLY A 513 4.63 34.18 -34.50
CA GLY A 513 4.61 34.57 -33.09
C GLY A 513 4.89 33.44 -32.10
N ASP A 514 4.90 33.80 -30.80
CA ASP A 514 5.30 32.93 -29.70
C ASP A 514 4.17 31.96 -29.29
N TYR A 515 4.51 30.68 -29.12
CA TYR A 515 3.63 29.64 -28.60
C TYR A 515 3.73 29.55 -27.07
N TYR A 516 2.60 29.49 -26.37
CA TYR A 516 2.56 29.32 -24.92
C TYR A 516 1.84 28.02 -24.54
N ASP A 517 2.60 27.16 -23.86
CA ASP A 517 2.29 25.78 -23.45
C ASP A 517 0.98 25.62 -22.69
N SER A 518 0.41 24.42 -22.82
CA SER A 518 -0.85 24.10 -22.18
C SER A 518 -1.10 22.60 -22.04
N ASN A 519 -1.44 22.19 -20.81
CA ASN A 519 -1.92 20.85 -20.46
C ASN A 519 -3.20 20.45 -21.25
N ARG A 520 -3.72 19.25 -20.96
CA ARG A 520 -4.83 18.46 -21.58
C ARG A 520 -6.06 19.19 -22.17
N GLN A 521 -6.24 20.51 -22.02
CA GLN A 521 -7.46 21.26 -22.34
C GLN A 521 -7.39 22.22 -23.55
N GLY A 522 -6.22 22.67 -24.01
CA GLY A 522 -6.15 23.57 -25.19
C GLY A 522 -4.76 24.14 -25.49
N VAL A 523 -4.65 25.25 -26.24
CA VAL A 523 -3.40 25.91 -26.66
C VAL A 523 -3.62 27.42 -26.84
N LEU A 524 -2.66 28.26 -26.45
CA LEU A 524 -2.62 29.71 -26.73
C LEU A 524 -1.58 30.04 -27.83
N ILE A 525 -2.00 30.77 -28.86
CA ILE A 525 -1.15 31.17 -29.99
C ILE A 525 -1.18 32.68 -30.15
N LYS A 526 -0.01 33.31 -30.06
CA LYS A 526 0.17 34.75 -30.28
C LYS A 526 0.54 34.99 -31.73
N ASP A 527 -0.27 35.77 -32.45
CA ASP A 527 0.08 36.35 -33.75
C ASP A 527 0.53 37.82 -33.61
N GLU A 528 1.03 38.44 -34.68
CA GLU A 528 1.53 39.82 -34.68
C GLU A 528 0.50 40.86 -34.17
N ASN A 529 -0.81 40.53 -34.19
CA ASN A 529 -1.89 41.47 -33.89
C ASN A 529 -2.79 41.04 -32.72
N SER A 530 -2.67 39.80 -32.22
CA SER A 530 -3.62 39.21 -31.27
C SER A 530 -3.19 37.87 -30.69
N LEU A 531 -3.80 37.51 -29.57
CA LEU A 531 -3.63 36.21 -28.93
C LEU A 531 -4.92 35.39 -29.07
N LYS A 532 -4.82 34.12 -29.44
CA LYS A 532 -5.97 33.24 -29.74
C LYS A 532 -5.88 31.96 -28.92
N TYR A 533 -7.03 31.49 -28.43
CA TYR A 533 -7.14 30.23 -27.70
C TYR A 533 -7.84 29.17 -28.55
N PHE A 534 -7.25 27.97 -28.57
CA PHE A 534 -7.75 26.77 -29.24
C PHE A 534 -8.01 25.68 -28.19
N ASN A 535 -9.08 24.90 -28.31
CA ASN A 535 -9.41 23.84 -27.34
C ASN A 535 -8.56 22.58 -27.54
N GLY A 536 -8.80 21.54 -26.73
CA GLY A 536 -8.24 20.18 -26.79
C GLY A 536 -8.31 19.44 -28.15
N TYR A 537 -9.19 19.87 -29.04
CA TYR A 537 -9.39 19.33 -30.39
C TYR A 537 -8.81 20.24 -31.48
N GLY A 538 -8.27 21.38 -31.05
CA GLY A 538 -7.71 22.45 -31.85
C GLY A 538 -8.73 23.38 -32.51
N ASP A 539 -10.01 23.27 -32.17
CA ASP A 539 -11.01 24.25 -32.60
C ASP A 539 -10.67 25.64 -32.04
N PHE A 540 -10.73 26.66 -32.90
CA PHE A 540 -10.69 28.04 -32.45
C PHE A 540 -11.86 28.30 -31.50
N ARG A 541 -11.55 28.78 -30.28
CA ARG A 541 -12.58 29.14 -29.30
C ARG A 541 -12.80 30.63 -29.26
N PHE A 542 -11.74 31.40 -29.06
CA PHE A 542 -11.85 32.85 -28.96
C PHE A 542 -10.52 33.57 -29.20
N LYS A 543 -10.66 34.84 -29.59
CA LYS A 543 -9.57 35.81 -29.65
C LYS A 543 -9.49 36.52 -28.31
N VAL A 544 -8.36 36.39 -27.61
CA VAL A 544 -8.06 37.17 -26.41
C VAL A 544 -7.97 38.64 -26.83
N SER A 545 -8.90 39.45 -26.35
CA SER A 545 -8.95 40.88 -26.62
C SER A 545 -9.42 41.62 -25.38
N GLY A 546 -8.89 42.82 -25.17
CA GLY A 546 -9.26 43.66 -24.01
C GLY A 546 -8.62 43.24 -22.68
N TYR A 547 -7.49 42.53 -22.70
CA TYR A 547 -6.63 42.22 -21.54
C TYR A 547 -5.18 42.59 -21.88
N ASP A 548 -4.41 43.01 -20.87
CA ASP A 548 -3.01 43.42 -21.01
C ASP A 548 -2.06 42.20 -21.11
N SER A 549 -2.37 41.12 -20.39
CA SER A 549 -1.70 39.82 -20.56
C SER A 549 -2.60 38.65 -20.14
N ILE A 550 -2.22 37.43 -20.52
CA ILE A 550 -2.82 36.17 -20.08
C ILE A 550 -1.70 35.22 -19.65
N GLY A 551 -1.92 34.42 -18.62
CA GLY A 551 -0.98 33.38 -18.19
C GLY A 551 -1.25 32.02 -18.84
N LEU A 552 -0.45 31.04 -18.43
CA LEU A 552 -0.48 29.67 -18.95
C LEU A 552 -1.78 28.95 -18.59
N THR A 553 -2.06 27.85 -19.29
CA THR A 553 -3.26 27.08 -19.03
C THR A 553 -3.16 26.23 -17.77
N THR A 554 -4.32 25.94 -17.21
CA THR A 554 -4.47 25.34 -15.89
C THR A 554 -5.57 24.29 -15.94
N ASP A 555 -5.82 23.60 -14.83
CA ASP A 555 -6.88 22.59 -14.74
C ASP A 555 -8.29 23.17 -14.90
N SER A 556 -8.49 24.48 -14.66
CA SER A 556 -9.84 25.08 -14.61
C SER A 556 -10.01 26.38 -15.41
N PHE A 557 -9.23 27.43 -15.13
CA PHE A 557 -9.38 28.74 -15.79
C PHE A 557 -8.05 29.41 -16.14
N LEU A 558 -8.06 30.29 -17.15
CA LEU A 558 -6.88 31.01 -17.58
C LEU A 558 -6.73 32.33 -16.81
N PRO A 559 -5.60 32.60 -16.14
CA PRO A 559 -5.38 33.87 -15.47
C PRO A 559 -5.20 34.98 -16.51
N VAL A 560 -5.87 36.11 -16.33
CA VAL A 560 -5.78 37.29 -17.19
C VAL A 560 -5.40 38.52 -16.36
N PHE A 561 -4.64 39.44 -16.94
CA PHE A 561 -4.28 40.72 -16.33
C PHE A 561 -4.91 41.86 -17.14
N LYS A 562 -5.55 42.80 -16.45
CA LYS A 562 -6.16 43.98 -17.06
C LYS A 562 -6.27 45.09 -16.03
N ASP A 563 -6.00 46.33 -16.45
CA ASP A 563 -6.20 47.53 -15.63
C ASP A 563 -5.48 47.44 -14.27
N GLY A 564 -4.32 46.79 -14.23
CA GLY A 564 -3.50 46.62 -13.02
C GLY A 564 -3.89 45.45 -12.11
N ALA A 565 -4.86 44.61 -12.48
CA ALA A 565 -5.31 43.49 -11.66
C ALA A 565 -5.51 42.17 -12.43
N TYR A 566 -5.29 41.06 -11.73
CA TYR A 566 -5.52 39.71 -12.21
C TYR A 566 -6.95 39.24 -11.97
N GLY A 567 -7.48 38.49 -12.94
CA GLY A 567 -8.74 37.75 -12.91
C GLY A 567 -8.58 36.42 -13.65
N PHE A 568 -9.69 35.75 -13.94
CA PHE A 568 -9.69 34.47 -14.67
C PHE A 568 -10.83 34.37 -15.68
N ILE A 569 -10.50 33.86 -16.87
CA ILE A 569 -11.47 33.56 -17.93
C ILE A 569 -11.62 32.05 -18.11
N ASP A 570 -12.80 31.60 -18.55
CA ASP A 570 -12.97 30.22 -19.00
C ASP A 570 -12.39 29.99 -20.39
N PHE A 571 -12.41 28.74 -20.83
CA PHE A 571 -11.92 28.31 -22.14
C PHE A 571 -12.78 28.77 -23.32
N ASN A 572 -13.88 29.49 -23.08
CA ASN A 572 -14.66 30.20 -24.09
C ASN A 572 -14.38 31.71 -24.09
N GLY A 573 -13.45 32.17 -23.27
CA GLY A 573 -13.05 33.57 -23.18
C GLY A 573 -13.95 34.42 -22.30
N LYS A 574 -14.91 33.79 -21.59
CA LYS A 574 -15.81 34.50 -20.69
C LYS A 574 -15.09 34.77 -19.38
N LEU A 575 -15.13 36.01 -18.90
CA LEU A 575 -14.66 36.37 -17.57
C LEU A 575 -15.51 35.64 -16.52
N ARG A 576 -14.86 34.80 -15.72
CA ARG A 576 -15.47 34.05 -14.62
C ARG A 576 -15.15 34.73 -13.30
N ILE A 577 -13.88 34.99 -13.07
CA ILE A 577 -13.42 35.65 -11.86
C ILE A 577 -12.90 37.03 -12.23
N ALA A 578 -13.52 38.08 -11.69
CA ALA A 578 -13.22 39.47 -12.02
C ALA A 578 -11.76 39.86 -11.72
N ASN A 579 -11.24 40.79 -12.51
CA ASN A 579 -9.90 41.37 -12.37
C ASN A 579 -9.82 42.23 -11.10
N ARG A 580 -9.36 41.64 -10.00
CA ARG A 580 -9.28 42.32 -8.69
C ARG A 580 -8.12 41.86 -7.80
N TYR A 581 -7.32 40.90 -8.25
CA TYR A 581 -6.21 40.35 -7.47
C TYR A 581 -4.90 40.99 -7.87
N THR A 582 -4.00 41.20 -6.91
CA THR A 582 -2.66 41.76 -7.15
C THR A 582 -1.72 40.73 -7.77
N SER A 583 -1.92 39.46 -7.45
CA SER A 583 -1.16 38.33 -8.01
C SER A 583 -1.99 37.05 -7.96
N VAL A 584 -1.68 36.08 -8.83
CA VAL A 584 -2.36 34.78 -8.88
C VAL A 584 -1.38 33.66 -9.22
N LYS A 585 -1.67 32.44 -8.75
CA LYS A 585 -1.03 31.19 -9.20
C LYS A 585 -2.00 30.38 -10.06
N LEU A 586 -1.46 29.40 -10.79
CA LEU A 586 -2.25 28.51 -11.63
C LEU A 586 -3.22 27.66 -10.79
N PHE A 587 -4.37 27.32 -11.37
CA PHE A 587 -5.26 26.31 -10.79
C PHE A 587 -4.52 24.98 -10.74
N SER A 588 -4.63 24.33 -9.58
CA SER A 588 -4.17 22.97 -9.31
C SER A 588 -5.11 22.43 -8.25
N ASP A 589 -5.57 21.18 -8.41
CA ASP A 589 -6.52 20.59 -7.48
C ASP A 589 -7.78 21.49 -7.31
N ASP A 590 -8.32 22.03 -8.41
CA ASP A 590 -9.52 22.88 -8.49
C ASP A 590 -9.44 24.25 -7.79
N TYR A 591 -8.26 24.63 -7.29
CA TYR A 591 -8.02 25.88 -6.55
C TYR A 591 -6.87 26.68 -7.16
N ALA A 592 -6.99 28.00 -7.19
CA ALA A 592 -5.91 28.93 -7.51
C ALA A 592 -5.59 29.81 -6.31
N ALA A 593 -4.31 29.93 -5.97
CA ALA A 593 -3.87 30.89 -4.97
C ALA A 593 -3.99 32.31 -5.55
N VAL A 594 -4.63 33.22 -4.83
CA VAL A 594 -4.87 34.60 -5.26
C VAL A 594 -4.46 35.57 -4.16
N GLN A 595 -3.87 36.69 -4.54
CA GLN A 595 -3.39 37.71 -3.61
C GLN A 595 -4.30 38.93 -3.64
N ILE A 596 -4.69 39.42 -2.45
CA ILE A 596 -5.36 40.70 -2.28
C ILE A 596 -4.50 41.54 -1.33
N GLY A 597 -3.98 42.66 -1.83
CA GLY A 597 -2.96 43.43 -1.12
C GLY A 597 -1.69 42.59 -0.98
N GLU A 598 -1.25 42.35 0.26
CA GLU A 598 -0.06 41.55 0.56
C GLU A 598 -0.39 40.09 0.90
N ASN A 599 -1.66 39.77 1.18
CA ASN A 599 -2.05 38.46 1.68
C ASN A 599 -2.61 37.56 0.58
N TRP A 600 -2.32 36.27 0.70
CA TRP A 600 -2.76 35.19 -0.16
C TRP A 600 -3.94 34.44 0.43
N GLY A 601 -4.89 34.12 -0.44
CA GLY A 601 -6.02 33.23 -0.21
C GLY A 601 -6.19 32.30 -1.42
N TYR A 602 -7.34 31.67 -1.53
CA TYR A 602 -7.62 30.76 -2.65
C TYR A 602 -9.05 30.89 -3.16
N VAL A 603 -9.17 30.92 -4.48
CA VAL A 603 -10.42 30.86 -5.22
C VAL A 603 -10.55 29.48 -5.86
N ASN A 604 -11.77 28.93 -5.92
CA ASN A 604 -12.03 27.70 -6.64
C ASN A 604 -12.65 27.96 -8.03
N ASP A 605 -12.80 26.89 -8.80
CA ASP A 605 -13.37 26.87 -10.14
C ASP A 605 -14.89 27.12 -10.18
N GLU A 606 -15.58 26.98 -9.05
CA GLU A 606 -16.94 27.51 -8.83
C GLU A 606 -16.97 29.04 -8.65
N GLU A 607 -15.83 29.73 -8.81
CA GLU A 607 -15.65 31.18 -8.71
C GLU A 607 -15.77 31.74 -7.27
N PHE A 608 -15.80 30.87 -6.26
CA PHE A 608 -15.88 31.29 -4.86
C PHE A 608 -14.49 31.47 -4.25
N LEU A 609 -14.29 32.57 -3.53
CA LEU A 609 -13.13 32.77 -2.65
C LEU A 609 -13.31 31.89 -1.41
N LYS A 610 -12.89 30.62 -1.50
CA LYS A 610 -13.06 29.61 -0.45
C LYS A 610 -12.15 29.85 0.74
N ILE A 611 -10.93 30.32 0.49
CA ILE A 611 -9.97 30.66 1.55
C ILE A 611 -9.68 32.15 1.45
N GLN A 612 -10.08 32.89 2.48
CA GLN A 612 -9.89 34.34 2.51
C GLN A 612 -8.39 34.69 2.55
N PRO A 613 -7.96 35.77 1.88
CA PRO A 613 -6.60 36.27 1.96
C PRO A 613 -6.16 36.52 3.39
N TYR A 614 -5.19 35.73 3.84
CA TYR A 614 -4.70 35.75 5.21
C TYR A 614 -3.18 35.51 5.26
N TYR A 615 -2.67 34.63 4.39
CA TYR A 615 -1.29 34.14 4.42
C TYR A 615 -0.30 35.08 3.75
N ASP A 616 0.89 35.22 4.32
CA ASP A 616 1.97 36.00 3.69
C ASP A 616 2.50 35.31 2.42
N PHE A 617 2.37 33.98 2.37
CA PHE A 617 2.68 33.16 1.21
C PHE A 617 1.75 31.95 1.11
N ALA A 618 1.41 31.57 -0.11
CA ALA A 618 0.59 30.41 -0.41
C ALA A 618 1.12 29.68 -1.65
N ALA A 619 1.42 28.37 -1.53
CA ALA A 619 1.74 27.50 -2.67
C ALA A 619 0.45 27.01 -3.37
N SER A 620 0.57 26.46 -4.58
CA SER A 620 -0.57 25.78 -5.22
C SER A 620 -0.96 24.53 -4.43
N PHE A 621 -2.25 24.15 -4.49
CA PHE A 621 -2.69 22.88 -3.91
C PHE A 621 -2.13 21.70 -4.69
N LYS A 622 -1.72 20.66 -3.98
CA LYS A 622 -1.32 19.37 -4.55
C LYS A 622 -1.66 18.25 -3.58
N SER A 623 -2.25 17.17 -4.09
CA SER A 623 -2.73 16.04 -3.26
C SER A 623 -3.64 16.48 -2.11
N GLY A 624 -4.47 17.51 -2.34
CA GLY A 624 -5.46 18.02 -1.39
C GLY A 624 -4.93 19.00 -0.33
N VAL A 625 -3.63 19.31 -0.31
CA VAL A 625 -3.02 20.25 0.65
C VAL A 625 -2.13 21.30 -0.04
N ALA A 626 -1.88 22.41 0.65
CA ALA A 626 -0.97 23.46 0.18
C ALA A 626 -0.05 23.94 1.30
N VAL A 627 1.21 24.21 0.95
CA VAL A 627 2.16 24.88 1.86
C VAL A 627 1.82 26.36 1.92
N VAL A 628 1.60 26.87 3.12
CA VAL A 628 1.34 28.30 3.38
C VAL A 628 2.26 28.81 4.47
N SER A 629 2.47 30.12 4.52
CA SER A 629 3.19 30.74 5.64
C SER A 629 2.46 31.94 6.22
N GLN A 630 2.65 32.12 7.52
CA GLN A 630 2.21 33.29 8.28
C GLN A 630 3.31 33.68 9.27
N ASN A 631 3.61 34.97 9.38
CA ASN A 631 4.63 35.52 10.27
C ASN A 631 5.99 34.81 10.08
N GLY A 632 6.32 34.45 8.84
CA GLY A 632 7.57 33.76 8.49
C GLY A 632 7.64 32.28 8.89
N LYS A 633 6.54 31.67 9.35
CA LYS A 633 6.46 30.24 9.69
C LYS A 633 5.58 29.47 8.73
N PHE A 634 6.02 28.27 8.37
CA PHE A 634 5.38 27.43 7.36
C PHE A 634 4.55 26.33 7.99
N GLY A 635 3.40 26.06 7.36
CA GLY A 635 2.47 25.00 7.69
C GLY A 635 1.84 24.42 6.41
N LEU A 636 0.98 23.42 6.59
CA LEU A 636 0.12 22.88 5.54
C LEU A 636 -1.32 23.22 5.83
N ILE A 637 -2.09 23.54 4.81
CA ILE A 637 -3.55 23.67 4.89
C ILE A 637 -4.23 22.72 3.90
N ASN A 638 -5.46 22.33 4.18
CA ASN A 638 -6.31 21.59 3.23
C ASN A 638 -7.15 22.55 2.36
N LYS A 639 -7.88 22.02 1.39
CA LYS A 639 -8.77 22.80 0.49
C LYS A 639 -9.85 23.62 1.23
N LEU A 640 -10.19 23.27 2.47
CA LEU A 640 -11.12 24.03 3.31
C LEU A 640 -10.43 25.22 4.01
N GLY A 641 -9.10 25.37 3.85
CA GLY A 641 -8.29 26.37 4.54
C GLY A 641 -7.91 25.99 5.96
N GLU A 642 -8.24 24.77 6.39
CA GLU A 642 -7.93 24.28 7.73
C GLU A 642 -6.46 23.88 7.81
N VAL A 643 -5.81 24.20 8.93
CA VAL A 643 -4.40 23.88 9.14
C VAL A 643 -4.25 22.37 9.40
N VAL A 644 -3.55 21.71 8.48
CA VAL A 644 -3.17 20.28 8.52
C VAL A 644 -1.86 20.10 9.28
N ILE A 645 -0.88 20.99 9.05
CA ILE A 645 0.38 21.06 9.80
C ILE A 645 0.55 22.49 10.30
N GLU A 646 0.71 22.67 11.62
CA GLU A 646 0.83 23.99 12.25
C GLU A 646 1.95 24.85 11.65
N MET A 647 1.68 26.15 11.53
CA MET A 647 2.63 27.16 11.04
C MET A 647 3.68 27.49 12.09
N ARG A 648 4.59 26.56 12.34
CA ARG A 648 5.69 26.71 13.30
C ARG A 648 7.06 26.38 12.73
N TYR A 649 7.09 25.77 11.55
CA TYR A 649 8.31 25.31 10.90
C TYR A 649 9.00 26.48 10.18
N ASP A 650 10.33 26.44 10.13
CA ASP A 650 11.13 27.45 9.42
C ASP A 650 11.01 27.29 7.90
N SER A 651 10.75 26.06 7.44
CA SER A 651 10.39 25.76 6.05
C SER A 651 9.72 24.39 5.96
N ILE A 652 8.83 24.23 5.00
CA ILE A 652 8.31 22.92 4.59
C ILE A 652 8.66 22.70 3.12
N VAL A 653 9.29 21.57 2.82
CA VAL A 653 9.67 21.20 1.46
C VAL A 653 8.89 19.95 1.06
N GLU A 654 8.18 20.03 -0.05
CA GLU A 654 7.50 18.88 -0.65
C GLU A 654 8.50 18.00 -1.39
N GLN A 655 8.46 16.69 -1.16
CA GLN A 655 9.30 15.70 -1.82
C GLN A 655 8.52 14.40 -2.04
N GLY A 656 8.00 14.21 -3.26
CA GLY A 656 7.11 13.10 -3.58
C GLY A 656 5.81 13.19 -2.78
N ASP A 657 5.44 12.10 -2.10
CA ASP A 657 4.24 12.04 -1.26
C ASP A 657 4.45 12.57 0.18
N TYR A 658 5.64 13.13 0.45
CA TYR A 658 6.06 13.55 1.78
C TYR A 658 6.40 15.03 1.87
N TYR A 659 6.38 15.53 3.11
CA TYR A 659 6.73 16.90 3.46
C TYR A 659 7.85 16.88 4.50
N LEU A 660 9.00 17.44 4.11
CA LEU A 660 10.14 17.63 4.99
C LEU A 660 9.94 18.90 5.80
N LEU A 661 9.88 18.72 7.12
CA LEU A 661 9.61 19.77 8.09
C LEU A 661 10.92 20.26 8.68
N LYS A 662 11.26 21.52 8.45
CA LYS A 662 12.48 22.11 9.02
C LYS A 662 12.16 22.91 10.26
N GLU A 663 12.86 22.61 11.35
CA GLU A 663 12.87 23.44 12.54
C GLU A 663 14.31 23.64 13.00
N LYS A 664 14.76 24.90 13.02
CA LYS A 664 16.15 25.31 13.19
C LYS A 664 17.05 24.64 12.14
N SER A 665 17.93 23.74 12.58
CA SER A 665 18.86 22.98 11.75
C SER A 665 18.49 21.49 11.64
N LYS A 666 17.27 21.12 12.06
CA LYS A 666 16.82 19.72 12.08
C LYS A 666 15.63 19.50 11.17
N TRP A 667 15.57 18.29 10.62
CA TRP A 667 14.53 17.83 9.71
C TRP A 667 13.64 16.80 10.38
N GLY A 668 12.35 16.91 10.08
CA GLY A 668 11.31 15.94 10.35
C GLY A 668 10.60 15.57 9.06
N LEU A 669 9.73 14.57 9.14
CA LEU A 669 9.02 14.01 8.02
C LEU A 669 7.53 13.91 8.36
N ALA A 670 6.68 14.34 7.43
CA ALA A 670 5.25 14.20 7.51
C ALA A 670 4.64 13.78 6.17
N THR A 671 3.39 13.32 6.23
CA THR A 671 2.58 12.98 5.05
C THR A 671 1.61 14.12 4.72
N ALA A 672 1.01 14.08 3.53
CA ALA A 672 -0.01 15.03 3.09
C ALA A 672 -1.23 15.12 4.03
N ASN A 673 -1.56 14.04 4.75
CA ASN A 673 -2.69 14.03 5.69
C ASN A 673 -2.36 14.69 7.06
N GLY A 674 -1.14 15.18 7.24
CA GLY A 674 -0.69 15.82 8.48
C GLY A 674 -0.08 14.87 9.51
N SER A 675 -0.04 13.56 9.25
CA SER A 675 0.63 12.61 10.14
C SER A 675 2.14 12.86 10.15
N ILE A 676 2.68 13.22 11.32
CA ILE A 676 4.11 13.38 11.55
C ILE A 676 4.73 11.99 11.74
N ILE A 677 5.42 11.49 10.72
CA ILE A 677 6.15 10.21 10.79
C ILE A 677 7.36 10.36 11.73
N ARG A 678 8.07 11.49 11.62
CA ARG A 678 9.22 11.82 12.47
C ARG A 678 9.26 13.32 12.78
N TYR A 679 9.37 13.65 14.07
CA TYR A 679 9.56 15.04 14.50
C TYR A 679 10.96 15.56 14.15
N PRO A 680 11.14 16.88 13.97
CA PRO A 680 12.43 17.49 13.62
C PRO A 680 13.52 17.24 14.66
N THR A 681 14.29 16.17 14.46
CA THR A 681 15.44 15.81 15.32
C THR A 681 16.64 15.31 14.53
N TYR A 682 16.48 15.15 13.22
CA TYR A 682 17.44 14.54 12.31
C TYR A 682 18.29 15.61 11.62
N THR A 683 19.57 15.33 11.38
CA THR A 683 20.47 16.22 10.61
C THR A 683 20.16 16.19 9.13
N SER A 684 19.75 15.04 8.62
CA SER A 684 19.30 14.85 7.25
C SER A 684 18.23 13.76 7.18
N ILE A 685 17.35 13.87 6.18
CA ILE A 685 16.34 12.88 5.82
C ILE A 685 16.43 12.74 4.31
N GLU A 686 16.61 11.51 3.84
CA GLU A 686 16.70 11.18 2.41
C GLU A 686 15.70 10.08 2.07
N ILE A 687 14.93 10.29 1.01
CA ILE A 687 13.93 9.33 0.54
C ILE A 687 14.52 8.59 -0.66
N ILE A 688 14.66 7.28 -0.54
CA ILE A 688 15.30 6.39 -1.52
C ILE A 688 14.29 5.30 -1.89
N GLU A 689 13.61 5.47 -3.04
CA GLU A 689 12.55 4.59 -3.56
C GLU A 689 11.44 4.23 -2.53
N ASN A 690 11.59 3.08 -1.86
CA ASN A 690 10.65 2.52 -0.88
C ASN A 690 11.09 2.73 0.57
N TYR A 691 12.23 3.41 0.79
CA TYR A 691 12.84 3.57 2.08
C TYR A 691 13.13 5.03 2.40
N ILE A 692 13.28 5.30 3.69
CA ILE A 692 13.64 6.62 4.18
C ILE A 692 14.83 6.45 5.11
N LEU A 693 15.92 7.10 4.73
CA LEU A 693 17.16 7.13 5.48
C LEU A 693 17.17 8.36 6.39
N LEU A 694 17.34 8.12 7.68
CA LEU A 694 17.34 9.16 8.70
C LEU A 694 18.72 9.24 9.35
N GLU A 695 19.29 10.45 9.43
CA GLU A 695 20.58 10.67 10.08
C GLU A 695 20.40 11.45 11.39
N ARG A 696 20.96 10.93 12.49
CA ARG A 696 20.97 11.61 13.79
C ARG A 696 22.26 11.30 14.56
N TYR A 697 23.03 12.33 14.91
CA TYR A 697 24.30 12.21 15.63
C TYR A 697 25.32 11.28 14.95
N ASN A 698 25.49 11.40 13.62
CA ASN A 698 26.33 10.52 12.79
C ASN A 698 25.93 9.03 12.84
N GLN A 699 24.68 8.75 13.19
CA GLN A 699 24.10 7.41 13.10
C GLN A 699 22.91 7.42 12.16
N TYR A 700 22.77 6.34 11.41
CA TYR A 700 21.74 6.14 10.40
C TYR A 700 20.70 5.14 10.87
N GLU A 701 19.44 5.46 10.59
CA GLU A 701 18.26 4.61 10.78
C GLU A 701 17.55 4.46 9.43
N LEU A 702 17.15 3.24 9.08
CA LEU A 702 16.37 2.95 7.88
C LEU A 702 14.94 2.60 8.27
N ILE A 703 13.98 3.36 7.75
CA ILE A 703 12.55 3.11 7.97
C ILE A 703 11.87 2.83 6.64
N ASP A 704 10.76 2.10 6.69
CA ASP A 704 9.86 1.98 5.54
C ASP A 704 8.98 3.23 5.38
N LYS A 705 8.15 3.25 4.33
CA LYS A 705 7.18 4.31 4.04
C LYS A 705 6.12 4.52 5.14
N THR A 706 5.89 3.52 6.00
CA THR A 706 4.95 3.62 7.14
C THR A 706 5.59 4.25 8.38
N GLY A 707 6.92 4.39 8.39
CA GLY A 707 7.69 4.86 9.54
C GLY A 707 8.16 3.74 10.47
N THR A 708 8.00 2.47 10.08
CA THR A 708 8.48 1.31 10.82
C THR A 708 9.97 1.15 10.59
N SER A 709 10.74 1.03 11.67
CA SER A 709 12.19 0.80 11.58
C SER A 709 12.44 -0.60 11.02
N ILE A 710 13.09 -0.64 9.86
CA ILE A 710 13.43 -1.89 9.16
C ILE A 710 14.63 -2.55 9.82
N LEU A 711 15.56 -1.71 10.32
CA LEU A 711 16.71 -2.19 11.06
C LEU A 711 16.51 -1.90 12.56
N PRO A 712 16.64 -2.93 13.41
CA PRO A 712 16.44 -2.78 14.85
C PRO A 712 17.57 -2.01 15.55
N GLU A 713 18.71 -1.79 14.89
CA GLU A 713 19.90 -1.14 15.44
C GLU A 713 20.30 0.12 14.66
N LYS A 714 21.07 1.01 15.31
CA LYS A 714 21.61 2.23 14.69
C LYS A 714 23.01 1.99 14.14
N TYR A 715 23.32 2.53 12.96
CA TYR A 715 24.56 2.25 12.25
C TYR A 715 25.42 3.49 12.04
N ASP A 716 26.74 3.34 12.04
CA ASP A 716 27.70 4.41 11.78
C ASP A 716 27.72 4.81 10.30
N ALA A 717 27.33 3.88 9.41
CA ALA A 717 27.14 4.13 7.98
C ALA A 717 26.21 3.07 7.38
N ILE A 718 25.37 3.48 6.42
CA ILE A 718 24.57 2.60 5.57
C ILE A 718 24.91 2.95 4.12
N TYR A 719 25.34 1.96 3.33
CA TYR A 719 25.55 2.09 1.90
C TYR A 719 24.50 1.27 1.16
N PHE A 720 23.86 1.90 0.17
CA PHE A 720 22.90 1.27 -0.71
C PHE A 720 23.58 0.96 -2.04
N ASP A 721 23.47 -0.29 -2.50
CA ASP A 721 23.94 -0.74 -3.81
C ASP A 721 22.75 -1.23 -4.62
N GLU A 722 22.22 -0.32 -5.44
CA GLU A 722 21.02 -0.49 -6.27
C GLU A 722 21.12 -1.69 -7.22
N SER A 723 22.34 -2.02 -7.66
CA SER A 723 22.55 -3.08 -8.65
C SER A 723 22.36 -4.49 -8.09
N LEU A 724 22.38 -4.65 -6.76
CA LEU A 724 22.52 -5.95 -6.11
C LEU A 724 21.52 -6.21 -4.96
N GLY A 725 20.66 -5.25 -4.61
CA GLY A 725 19.55 -5.44 -3.67
C GLY A 725 19.95 -5.68 -2.20
N TYR A 726 21.13 -5.21 -1.79
CA TYR A 726 21.62 -5.33 -0.41
C TYR A 726 22.00 -3.98 0.20
N LEU A 727 22.00 -3.95 1.55
CA LEU A 727 22.47 -2.85 2.37
C LEU A 727 23.80 -3.23 3.02
N LEU A 728 24.82 -2.38 2.90
CA LEU A 728 26.07 -2.55 3.64
C LEU A 728 26.04 -1.64 4.86
N THR A 729 26.04 -2.25 6.05
CA THR A 729 25.97 -1.53 7.32
C THR A 729 27.30 -1.60 8.06
N LYS A 730 27.68 -0.54 8.77
CA LYS A 730 28.87 -0.49 9.62
C LYS A 730 28.48 -0.16 11.05
N GLN A 731 28.95 -0.95 12.02
CA GLN A 731 28.70 -0.74 13.44
C GLN A 731 29.93 -1.16 14.25
N GLN A 732 30.48 -0.26 15.07
CA GLN A 732 31.56 -0.55 16.04
C GLN A 732 32.68 -1.46 15.46
N SER A 733 33.26 -1.03 14.34
CA SER A 733 34.37 -1.72 13.63
C SER A 733 34.02 -3.03 12.91
N ARG A 734 32.76 -3.47 12.90
CA ARG A 734 32.29 -4.60 12.07
C ARG A 734 31.52 -4.08 10.85
N LYS A 735 31.81 -4.65 9.68
CA LYS A 735 31.01 -4.47 8.45
C LYS A 735 30.06 -5.65 8.32
N LYS A 736 28.75 -5.40 8.16
CA LYS A 736 27.73 -6.44 7.96
C LYS A 736 26.98 -6.18 6.67
N LEU A 737 26.90 -7.19 5.81
CA LEU A 737 26.04 -7.19 4.62
C LEU A 737 24.66 -7.69 5.02
N VAL A 738 23.60 -6.94 4.70
CA VAL A 738 22.22 -7.29 5.00
C VAL A 738 21.42 -7.32 3.71
N PHE A 739 20.77 -8.44 3.41
CA PHE A 739 19.89 -8.56 2.25
C PHE A 739 18.50 -8.04 2.60
N ILE A 740 17.93 -7.21 1.72
CA ILE A 740 16.60 -6.64 1.91
C ILE A 740 15.52 -7.72 1.86
N THR A 741 15.72 -8.81 1.10
CA THR A 741 14.79 -9.95 1.04
C THR A 741 14.70 -10.75 2.34
N ASP A 742 15.79 -10.82 3.11
CA ASP A 742 15.83 -11.62 4.34
C ASP A 742 15.08 -10.93 5.49
N LEU A 743 15.03 -9.60 5.50
CA LEU A 743 14.36 -8.78 6.52
C LEU A 743 12.83 -8.92 6.51
N ILE A 744 12.22 -9.17 5.35
CA ILE A 744 10.76 -9.37 5.21
C ILE A 744 10.35 -10.79 5.66
N SER A 745 11.28 -11.74 5.65
CA SER A 745 10.99 -13.16 5.94
C SER A 745 11.17 -13.58 7.41
N GLY A 746 11.54 -12.65 8.31
CA GLY A 746 11.76 -12.95 9.73
C GLY A 746 12.88 -13.97 10.02
N LYS A 747 13.65 -14.39 9.01
CA LYS A 747 14.80 -15.28 9.15
C LYS A 747 16.07 -14.45 9.04
N TYR A 748 16.63 -14.10 10.20
CA TYR A 748 18.02 -13.65 10.24
C TYR A 748 18.97 -14.85 10.20
N PRO A 749 20.04 -14.82 9.39
CA PRO A 749 21.21 -15.69 9.55
C PRO A 749 22.13 -15.23 10.69
#